data_AF-A0AAD2K1Z4-F1
#
_entry.id   AF-A0AAD2K1Z4-F1
#
_cell.length_a   1.000
_cell.length_b   1.000
_cell.length_c   1.000
_cell.angle_alpha   90.00
_cell.angle_beta   90.00
_cell.angle_gamma   90.00
#
_symmetry.space_group_name_H-M   'P 1'
#
loop_
_entity.id
_entity.type
_entity.pdbx_description
1 polymer ?
#
loop_
_entity_poly.entity_id
_entity_poly.type
_entity_poly.pdbx_seq_one_letter_code
_entity_poly.pdbx_strand_id
1 'polypeptide(L)'
;MSDFSSKVVEIIVDKLGVDAAEVVPAASFTNDLGADSLDTVELIMEFEKEFEISIPDEDAERSPPIEEYFTNLEKGTKFACELKGYEPNNFFDRKEVRKYDLYSQYALIAAEQAVQDSGIEPEKLDLERVGVIWGSGIGGLETFYQEADMILTGGSEAAINPPGVGGFNSMQALSTRNDDPQKASRPFDADRDGFVIEKAPERCCSKSTSMPLPAGPKSMPSSRRRHERRCLPPDRSRSGRERREKVHARRRCGCGLKVEDIDYVNVHGTSTPVGDIAEIKGLFAAFGDHIYNLNISSTKSMTGHLLGAAGSIEALACVMALTKGIVPPTINNENLDPNIDPKLNLTLNVAQKRDVKCALSNTFGFGGHNSTVVLKKMSASLFLDDGAPINNERLEFLGDAVIESIVSDFLFIEFPEADEGFLSRLRSRIVRRSSLNRLAIEIGLDRYVIAQGGNGFAQKHLYGDTLEAMMGAVYLDKGYDFSNRLFINGILRKYVDLDDMSEQETDFKSRLIEWSQKNRKRLQFDSAPSASYTAKSPHFRTTVLVDGRPSGDGEGDSKKESEQRACQEAIRRLERLGESVREKLVAQGPSALSDAELLSILLRDGDAGDSAVGLAERLLAHFGGSLARMERCDLPALRMVGGLGIRRAATVAAALELGRRLRIEEGQQIDSVRTDQDIVAMFQPQLGALPYEEFWAVYLNASNRVIDRMRVSQGGVSATVVDHRLIVKRAVEKLANALVLVHNHPSGNELPSDEDKALTGRVDLAASLFDITLLDHIIVTAGPCYSFRSHGFFDKRPNP
;
A
#
# COMPACT_ATOMS: atom_id res chain seq x y z
N MET A 1 -43.49 18.34 -36.21
CA MET A 1 -44.12 17.64 -37.35
C MET A 1 -44.52 18.59 -38.48
N SER A 2 -45.16 19.75 -38.25
CA SER A 2 -45.63 20.64 -39.35
C SER A 2 -44.55 21.41 -40.12
N ASP A 3 -43.32 21.54 -39.59
CA ASP A 3 -42.24 22.33 -40.23
C ASP A 3 -41.36 21.50 -41.18
N PHE A 4 -41.13 20.22 -40.85
CA PHE A 4 -40.26 19.32 -41.62
C PHE A 4 -40.87 18.90 -42.96
N SER A 5 -42.10 18.37 -42.96
CA SER A 5 -42.78 17.95 -44.20
C SER A 5 -43.02 19.12 -45.15
N SER A 6 -43.28 20.31 -44.60
CA SER A 6 -43.48 21.53 -45.40
C SER A 6 -42.19 21.95 -46.11
N LYS A 7 -41.04 21.90 -45.41
CA LYS A 7 -39.72 22.19 -45.99
C LYS A 7 -39.29 21.18 -47.05
N VAL A 8 -39.56 19.89 -46.83
CA VAL A 8 -39.25 18.85 -47.83
C VAL A 8 -40.06 19.11 -49.11
N VAL A 9 -41.36 19.39 -48.99
CA VAL A 9 -42.21 19.74 -50.14
C VAL A 9 -41.70 21.02 -50.82
N GLU A 10 -41.29 22.04 -50.06
CA GLU A 10 -40.74 23.29 -50.59
C GLU A 10 -39.46 23.05 -51.41
N ILE A 11 -38.53 22.23 -50.91
CA ILE A 11 -37.30 21.87 -51.64
C ILE A 11 -37.61 21.09 -52.92
N ILE A 12 -38.57 20.15 -52.87
CA ILE A 12 -38.96 19.36 -54.05
C ILE A 12 -39.58 20.25 -55.12
N VAL A 13 -40.47 21.15 -54.73
CA VAL A 13 -41.11 22.12 -55.63
C VAL A 13 -40.08 23.08 -56.22
N ASP A 14 -39.15 23.58 -55.41
CA ASP A 14 -38.08 24.51 -55.86
C ASP A 14 -37.11 23.84 -56.85
N LYS A 15 -36.72 22.59 -56.57
CA LYS A 15 -35.70 21.88 -57.37
C LYS A 15 -36.26 21.21 -58.61
N LEU A 16 -37.44 20.61 -58.53
CA LEU A 16 -38.06 19.91 -59.68
C LEU A 16 -39.03 20.78 -60.48
N GLY A 17 -39.47 21.93 -59.95
CA GLY A 17 -40.44 22.79 -60.62
C GLY A 17 -41.84 22.17 -60.76
N VAL A 18 -42.20 21.22 -59.90
CA VAL A 18 -43.48 20.50 -59.90
C VAL A 18 -44.54 21.20 -59.03
N ASP A 19 -45.82 20.95 -59.26
CA ASP A 19 -46.88 21.51 -58.42
C ASP A 19 -46.84 20.87 -57.03
N ALA A 20 -46.95 21.67 -55.96
CA ALA A 20 -46.97 21.18 -54.58
C ALA A 20 -48.07 20.13 -54.33
N ALA A 21 -49.16 20.16 -55.10
CA ALA A 21 -50.24 19.16 -55.03
C ALA A 21 -49.84 17.78 -55.57
N GLU A 22 -48.79 17.68 -56.38
CA GLU A 22 -48.27 16.43 -56.96
C GLU A 22 -47.27 15.74 -56.02
N VAL A 23 -46.69 16.48 -55.06
CA VAL A 23 -45.74 15.96 -54.07
C VAL A 23 -46.47 15.26 -52.93
N VAL A 24 -46.90 14.02 -53.20
CA VAL A 24 -47.56 13.14 -52.21
C VAL A 24 -46.62 12.03 -51.71
N PRO A 25 -46.81 11.49 -50.49
CA PRO A 25 -45.87 10.51 -49.90
C PRO A 25 -45.60 9.27 -50.77
N ALA A 26 -46.58 8.83 -51.56
CA ALA A 26 -46.44 7.67 -52.43
C ALA A 26 -45.75 7.95 -53.78
N ALA A 27 -45.50 9.22 -54.12
CA ALA A 27 -44.91 9.60 -55.41
C ALA A 27 -43.41 9.25 -55.45
N SER A 28 -42.93 8.79 -56.60
CA SER A 28 -41.51 8.57 -56.92
C SER A 28 -40.92 9.80 -57.61
N PHE A 29 -39.72 10.21 -57.19
CA PHE A 29 -39.01 11.36 -57.78
C PHE A 29 -38.84 11.24 -59.30
N THR A 30 -38.46 10.05 -59.78
CA THR A 30 -38.20 9.81 -61.21
C THR A 30 -39.45 9.46 -61.99
N ASN A 31 -40.30 8.57 -61.47
CA ASN A 31 -41.44 8.05 -62.23
C ASN A 31 -42.68 8.96 -62.19
N ASP A 32 -42.92 9.67 -61.09
CA ASP A 32 -44.13 10.46 -60.88
C ASP A 32 -43.86 11.97 -60.94
N LEU A 33 -42.69 12.42 -60.48
CA LEU A 33 -42.30 13.83 -60.50
C LEU A 33 -41.32 14.20 -61.63
N GLY A 34 -40.90 13.22 -62.44
CA GLY A 34 -40.12 13.45 -63.65
C GLY A 34 -38.67 13.89 -63.44
N ALA A 35 -38.11 13.71 -62.25
CA ALA A 35 -36.71 14.03 -61.95
C ALA A 35 -35.76 13.21 -62.82
N ASP A 36 -34.80 13.87 -63.46
CA ASP A 36 -33.70 13.17 -64.11
C ASP A 36 -32.54 12.87 -63.14
N SER A 37 -31.47 12.25 -63.65
CA SER A 37 -30.32 11.89 -62.81
C SER A 37 -29.60 13.10 -62.21
N LEU A 38 -29.66 14.26 -62.86
CA LEU A 38 -29.06 15.49 -62.37
C LEU A 38 -29.94 16.12 -61.28
N ASP A 39 -31.24 16.16 -61.52
CA ASP A 39 -32.25 16.64 -60.57
C ASP A 39 -32.23 15.84 -59.26
N THR A 40 -32.06 14.51 -59.36
CA THR A 40 -31.98 13.62 -58.20
C THR A 40 -30.74 13.92 -57.34
N VAL A 41 -29.60 14.21 -57.98
CA VAL A 41 -28.36 14.58 -57.26
C VAL A 41 -28.51 15.95 -56.59
N GLU A 42 -29.11 16.93 -57.27
CA GLU A 42 -29.34 18.27 -56.70
C GLU A 42 -30.31 18.24 -55.51
N LEU A 43 -31.38 17.44 -55.60
CA LEU A 43 -32.30 17.20 -54.49
C LEU A 43 -31.61 16.60 -53.28
N ILE A 44 -30.79 15.58 -53.50
CA ILE A 44 -30.04 14.91 -52.43
C ILE A 44 -29.07 15.87 -51.78
N MET A 45 -28.30 16.63 -52.56
CA MET A 45 -27.36 17.61 -52.02
C MET A 45 -28.06 18.67 -51.15
N GLU A 46 -29.23 19.18 -51.56
CA GLU A 46 -29.95 20.14 -50.73
C GLU A 46 -30.65 19.51 -49.53
N PHE A 47 -31.06 18.24 -49.58
CA PHE A 47 -31.52 17.52 -48.38
C PHE A 47 -30.38 17.27 -47.40
N GLU A 48 -29.21 16.85 -47.88
CA GLU A 48 -28.01 16.67 -47.06
C GLU A 48 -27.61 17.96 -46.36
N LYS A 49 -27.69 19.08 -47.08
CA LYS A 49 -27.35 20.41 -46.56
C LYS A 49 -28.40 20.98 -45.62
N GLU A 50 -29.69 20.96 -45.98
CA GLU A 50 -30.75 21.55 -45.14
C GLU A 50 -30.98 20.74 -43.86
N PHE A 51 -30.81 19.41 -43.92
CA PHE A 51 -31.07 18.52 -42.79
C PHE A 51 -29.81 18.00 -42.10
N GLU A 52 -28.60 18.40 -42.54
CA GLU A 52 -27.30 17.98 -42.00
C GLU A 52 -27.14 16.45 -41.91
N ILE A 53 -27.41 15.76 -43.01
CA ILE A 53 -27.34 14.30 -43.13
C ILE A 53 -26.44 13.88 -44.31
N SER A 54 -26.15 12.59 -44.42
CA SER A 54 -25.53 12.00 -45.61
C SER A 54 -26.40 10.86 -46.14
N ILE A 55 -26.74 10.91 -47.43
CA ILE A 55 -27.56 9.92 -48.12
C ILE A 55 -26.61 9.06 -48.98
N PRO A 56 -26.52 7.74 -48.75
CA PRO A 56 -25.64 6.86 -49.54
C PRO A 56 -26.00 6.85 -51.03
N ASP A 57 -24.99 6.80 -51.91
CA ASP A 57 -25.18 6.77 -53.37
C ASP A 57 -26.08 5.61 -53.85
N GLU A 58 -26.06 4.46 -53.16
CA GLU A 58 -26.91 3.31 -53.50
C GLU A 58 -28.41 3.57 -53.22
N ASP A 59 -28.74 4.38 -52.21
CA ASP A 59 -30.11 4.79 -51.91
C ASP A 59 -30.56 5.92 -52.86
N ALA A 60 -29.64 6.77 -53.31
CA ALA A 60 -29.84 7.79 -54.34
C ALA A 60 -30.26 7.17 -55.68
N GLU A 61 -29.60 6.09 -56.09
CA GLU A 61 -29.86 5.40 -57.36
C GLU A 61 -31.19 4.64 -57.38
N ARG A 62 -31.71 4.22 -56.21
CA ARG A 62 -32.89 3.36 -56.11
C ARG A 62 -34.22 4.09 -56.32
N SER A 63 -34.24 5.43 -56.26
CA SER A 63 -35.45 6.26 -56.42
C SER A 63 -36.69 5.77 -55.64
N PRO A 64 -36.59 5.49 -54.32
CA PRO A 64 -37.73 5.02 -53.54
C PRO A 64 -38.84 6.10 -53.41
N PRO A 65 -40.07 5.71 -53.03
CA PRO A 65 -41.16 6.66 -52.79
C PRO A 65 -40.79 7.72 -51.76
N ILE A 66 -41.33 8.92 -51.90
CA ILE A 66 -41.07 10.08 -51.04
C ILE A 66 -41.23 9.75 -49.54
N GLU A 67 -42.22 8.93 -49.16
CA GLU A 67 -42.44 8.48 -47.77
C GLU A 67 -41.27 7.67 -47.18
N GLU A 68 -40.55 6.92 -48.01
CA GLU A 68 -39.40 6.13 -47.58
C GLU A 68 -38.19 7.05 -47.28
N TYR A 69 -38.01 8.10 -48.07
CA TYR A 69 -37.08 9.19 -47.73
C TYR A 69 -37.50 9.89 -46.44
N PHE A 70 -38.77 10.29 -46.30
CA PHE A 70 -39.29 10.87 -45.05
C PHE A 70 -39.03 10.00 -43.83
N THR A 71 -39.20 8.69 -43.96
CA THR A 71 -39.00 7.72 -42.88
C THR A 71 -37.53 7.55 -42.52
N ASN A 72 -36.60 7.72 -43.46
CA ASN A 72 -35.16 7.69 -43.20
C ASN A 72 -34.65 9.01 -42.62
N LEU A 73 -35.25 10.14 -43.01
CA LEU A 73 -34.93 11.47 -42.51
C LEU A 73 -35.52 11.76 -41.11
N GLU A 74 -36.71 11.24 -40.77
CA GLU A 74 -37.37 11.43 -39.47
C GLU A 74 -36.82 10.53 -38.34
N LYS A 75 -35.97 9.53 -38.64
CA LYS A 75 -35.37 8.64 -37.63
C LYS A 75 -34.28 9.36 -36.85
N GLY A 76 -34.70 10.19 -35.89
CA GLY A 76 -33.86 10.97 -34.99
C GLY A 76 -33.06 10.12 -34.00
N THR A 77 -32.03 9.41 -34.44
CA THR A 77 -30.96 8.91 -33.56
C THR A 77 -29.61 9.14 -34.24
N LYS A 78 -28.79 10.03 -33.67
CA LYS A 78 -27.42 10.29 -34.16
C LYS A 78 -26.45 9.33 -33.45
N PHE A 79 -25.61 8.62 -34.20
CA PHE A 79 -24.69 7.61 -33.67
C PHE A 79 -23.30 8.20 -33.42
N ALA A 80 -22.73 7.97 -32.23
CA ALA A 80 -21.43 8.52 -31.84
C ALA A 80 -20.23 7.58 -32.14
N CYS A 81 -20.50 6.28 -32.35
CA CYS A 81 -19.48 5.24 -32.45
C CYS A 81 -19.71 4.37 -33.69
N GLU A 82 -18.95 4.64 -34.76
CA GLU A 82 -18.99 3.89 -36.04
C GLU A 82 -17.60 3.35 -36.38
N LEU A 83 -17.53 2.17 -37.01
CA LEU A 83 -16.29 1.62 -37.54
C LEU A 83 -15.91 2.39 -38.83
N LYS A 84 -14.89 3.25 -38.74
CA LYS A 84 -14.44 4.11 -39.85
C LYS A 84 -13.32 3.46 -40.65
N GLY A 85 -13.32 3.66 -41.97
CA GLY A 85 -12.22 3.24 -42.85
C GLY A 85 -12.15 1.73 -43.11
N TYR A 86 -13.25 1.00 -42.92
CA TYR A 86 -13.34 -0.42 -43.27
C TYR A 86 -13.53 -0.60 -44.78
N GLU A 87 -12.59 -1.28 -45.42
CA GLU A 87 -12.62 -1.61 -46.86
C GLU A 87 -12.58 -3.14 -47.04
N PRO A 88 -13.72 -3.79 -47.38
CA PRO A 88 -13.81 -5.26 -47.45
C PRO A 88 -12.79 -5.92 -48.39
N ASN A 89 -12.44 -5.24 -49.48
CA ASN A 89 -11.52 -5.74 -50.49
C ASN A 89 -10.06 -5.83 -50.00
N ASN A 90 -9.74 -5.27 -48.83
CA ASN A 90 -8.42 -5.43 -48.21
C ASN A 90 -8.25 -6.80 -47.55
N PHE A 91 -9.35 -7.50 -47.25
CA PHE A 91 -9.35 -8.73 -46.46
C PHE A 91 -9.98 -9.92 -47.21
N PHE A 92 -10.89 -9.67 -48.14
CA PHE A 92 -11.61 -10.69 -48.87
C PHE A 92 -11.55 -10.45 -50.37
N ASP A 93 -11.56 -11.53 -51.15
CA ASP A 93 -11.72 -11.41 -52.60
C ASP A 93 -13.12 -10.86 -52.95
N ARG A 94 -13.25 -10.15 -54.08
CA ARG A 94 -14.54 -9.56 -54.53
C ARG A 94 -15.72 -10.54 -54.55
N LYS A 95 -15.46 -11.84 -54.75
CA LYS A 95 -16.49 -12.89 -54.74
C LYS A 95 -16.91 -13.32 -53.33
N GLU A 96 -16.06 -13.12 -52.33
CA GLU A 96 -16.29 -13.45 -50.93
C GLU A 96 -16.96 -12.29 -50.19
N VAL A 97 -16.58 -11.05 -50.49
CA VAL A 97 -17.25 -9.83 -49.99
C VAL A 97 -18.76 -9.88 -50.24
N ARG A 98 -19.19 -10.37 -51.40
CA ARG A 98 -20.62 -10.50 -51.77
C ARG A 98 -21.34 -11.67 -51.10
N LYS A 99 -20.62 -12.60 -50.48
CA LYS A 99 -21.19 -13.80 -49.83
C LYS A 99 -21.31 -13.66 -48.33
N TYR A 100 -20.41 -12.90 -47.72
CA TYR A 100 -20.36 -12.74 -46.27
C TYR A 100 -21.12 -11.49 -45.85
N ASP A 101 -22.05 -11.63 -44.92
CA ASP A 101 -22.66 -10.49 -44.23
C ASP A 101 -21.55 -9.71 -43.48
N LEU A 102 -21.72 -8.40 -43.34
CA LEU A 102 -20.80 -7.50 -42.65
C LEU A 102 -20.41 -8.02 -41.26
N TYR A 103 -21.34 -8.58 -40.47
CA TYR A 103 -20.98 -9.16 -39.18
C TYR A 103 -20.01 -10.35 -39.33
N SER A 104 -20.25 -11.21 -40.32
CA SER A 104 -19.39 -12.36 -40.64
C SER A 104 -18.01 -11.92 -41.11
N GLN A 105 -17.96 -10.88 -41.95
CA GLN A 105 -16.69 -10.28 -42.40
C GLN A 105 -15.85 -9.80 -41.21
N TYR A 106 -16.43 -9.03 -40.29
CA TYR A 106 -15.69 -8.51 -39.14
C TYR A 106 -15.12 -9.59 -38.24
N ALA A 107 -15.85 -10.67 -38.03
CA ALA A 107 -15.40 -11.69 -37.11
C ALA A 107 -14.48 -12.74 -37.74
N LEU A 108 -14.51 -12.91 -39.07
CA LEU A 108 -13.43 -13.60 -39.77
C LEU A 108 -12.11 -12.81 -39.65
N ILE A 109 -12.14 -11.50 -39.88
CA ILE A 109 -10.98 -10.62 -39.70
C ILE A 109 -10.49 -10.68 -38.24
N ALA A 110 -11.40 -10.56 -37.28
CA ALA A 110 -11.06 -10.59 -35.85
C ALA A 110 -10.47 -11.92 -35.40
N ALA A 111 -11.00 -13.04 -35.90
CA ALA A 111 -10.47 -14.36 -35.61
C ALA A 111 -9.07 -14.56 -36.22
N GLU A 112 -8.83 -14.07 -37.43
CA GLU A 112 -7.53 -14.17 -38.08
C GLU A 112 -6.47 -13.33 -37.33
N GLN A 113 -6.78 -12.06 -37.05
CA GLN A 113 -5.88 -11.18 -36.28
C GLN A 113 -5.61 -11.74 -34.89
N ALA A 114 -6.61 -12.38 -34.27
CA ALA A 114 -6.47 -13.06 -33.00
C ALA A 114 -5.50 -14.24 -33.02
N VAL A 115 -5.60 -15.08 -34.06
CA VAL A 115 -4.69 -16.22 -34.25
C VAL A 115 -3.26 -15.70 -34.45
N GLN A 116 -3.08 -14.66 -35.28
CA GLN A 116 -1.78 -14.02 -35.49
C GLN A 116 -1.19 -13.45 -34.18
N ASP A 117 -1.97 -12.66 -33.44
CA ASP A 117 -1.55 -12.06 -32.16
C ASP A 117 -1.26 -13.10 -31.06
N SER A 118 -1.87 -14.28 -31.17
CA SER A 118 -1.65 -15.37 -30.21
C SER A 118 -0.31 -16.08 -30.41
N GLY A 119 0.34 -15.91 -31.57
CA GLY A 119 1.57 -16.62 -31.94
C GLY A 119 1.36 -18.12 -32.19
N ILE A 120 0.10 -18.53 -32.38
CA ILE A 120 -0.27 -19.90 -32.69
C ILE A 120 0.04 -20.17 -34.17
N GLU A 121 0.82 -21.23 -34.44
CA GLU A 121 1.04 -21.76 -35.79
C GLU A 121 -0.06 -22.78 -36.13
N PRO A 122 -1.01 -22.48 -37.03
CA PRO A 122 -2.14 -23.36 -37.33
C PRO A 122 -1.71 -24.75 -37.82
N GLU A 123 -0.54 -24.86 -38.45
CA GLU A 123 0.01 -26.11 -38.98
C GLU A 123 0.46 -27.08 -37.87
N LYS A 124 0.71 -26.55 -36.66
CA LYS A 124 1.13 -27.34 -35.48
C LYS A 124 -0.03 -27.69 -34.56
N LEU A 125 -1.26 -27.26 -34.88
CA LEU A 125 -2.45 -27.53 -34.10
C LEU A 125 -3.20 -28.77 -34.58
N ASP A 126 -3.67 -29.55 -33.62
CA ASP A 126 -4.72 -30.55 -33.87
C ASP A 126 -6.08 -29.84 -33.95
N LEU A 127 -6.53 -29.59 -35.18
CA LEU A 127 -7.76 -28.84 -35.47
C LEU A 127 -9.02 -29.52 -34.89
N GLU A 128 -9.00 -30.84 -34.68
CA GLU A 128 -10.12 -31.60 -34.07
C GLU A 128 -10.31 -31.27 -32.58
N ARG A 129 -9.34 -30.58 -31.97
CA ARG A 129 -9.42 -30.14 -30.56
C ARG A 129 -9.61 -28.63 -30.41
N VAL A 130 -9.81 -27.92 -31.51
CA VAL A 130 -10.07 -26.48 -31.53
C VAL A 130 -11.58 -26.26 -31.61
N GLY A 131 -12.14 -25.57 -30.60
CA GLY A 131 -13.55 -25.18 -30.58
C GLY A 131 -13.72 -23.69 -30.84
N VAL A 132 -14.69 -23.31 -31.67
CA VAL A 132 -15.08 -21.91 -31.90
C VAL A 132 -16.39 -21.63 -31.19
N ILE A 133 -16.42 -20.59 -30.34
CA ILE A 133 -17.64 -20.08 -29.71
C ILE A 133 -17.84 -18.65 -30.20
N TRP A 134 -18.98 -18.40 -30.83
CA TRP A 134 -19.27 -17.16 -31.58
C TRP A 134 -20.72 -16.77 -31.24
N GLY A 135 -20.97 -15.50 -30.84
CA GLY A 135 -22.25 -15.01 -30.31
C GLY A 135 -22.74 -13.69 -30.94
N SER A 136 -23.99 -13.64 -31.40
CA SER A 136 -24.63 -12.52 -32.12
C SER A 136 -25.99 -12.28 -31.50
N GLY A 137 -26.32 -11.01 -31.27
CA GLY A 137 -27.67 -10.59 -30.88
C GLY A 137 -28.56 -10.30 -32.09
N ILE A 138 -28.04 -9.54 -33.07
CA ILE A 138 -28.80 -9.03 -34.23
C ILE A 138 -28.10 -9.27 -35.59
N GLY A 139 -26.81 -9.61 -35.60
CA GLY A 139 -26.06 -9.93 -36.82
C GLY A 139 -26.77 -10.97 -37.69
N GLY A 140 -26.87 -10.68 -39.00
CA GLY A 140 -27.62 -11.49 -39.96
C GLY A 140 -28.98 -10.91 -40.37
N LEU A 141 -29.54 -9.95 -39.63
CA LEU A 141 -30.89 -9.42 -39.89
C LEU A 141 -31.01 -8.62 -41.19
N GLU A 142 -29.95 -7.95 -41.62
CA GLU A 142 -29.91 -7.24 -42.91
C GLU A 142 -29.94 -8.23 -44.07
N THR A 143 -29.07 -9.24 -44.05
CA THR A 143 -29.09 -10.33 -45.03
C THR A 143 -30.39 -11.13 -44.97
N PHE A 144 -30.96 -11.37 -43.77
CA PHE A 144 -32.26 -12.04 -43.61
C PHE A 144 -33.41 -11.23 -44.22
N TYR A 145 -33.37 -9.90 -44.11
CA TYR A 145 -34.31 -9.01 -44.77
C TYR A 145 -34.17 -9.08 -46.31
N GLN A 146 -32.95 -9.27 -46.81
CA GLN A 146 -32.64 -9.30 -48.25
C GLN A 146 -32.83 -10.68 -48.93
N GLU A 147 -32.59 -11.81 -48.24
CA GLU A 147 -32.28 -13.12 -48.88
C GLU A 147 -33.02 -14.36 -48.30
N ALA A 148 -34.18 -14.21 -47.66
CA ALA A 148 -34.79 -15.33 -46.91
C ALA A 148 -35.06 -16.62 -47.72
N ASP A 149 -34.22 -17.67 -47.54
CA ASP A 149 -34.61 -19.11 -47.67
C ASP A 149 -33.69 -20.20 -47.03
N MET A 150 -32.48 -19.94 -46.49
CA MET A 150 -31.77 -20.93 -45.62
C MET A 150 -30.56 -20.39 -44.81
N ILE A 151 -30.31 -20.92 -43.60
CA ILE A 151 -29.41 -20.32 -42.56
C ILE A 151 -28.35 -21.32 -42.01
N LEU A 152 -27.11 -20.82 -41.76
CA LEU A 152 -26.05 -21.47 -40.95
C LEU A 152 -25.45 -20.44 -39.94
N THR A 153 -25.11 -20.81 -38.69
CA THR A 153 -24.97 -19.84 -37.55
C THR A 153 -23.67 -19.86 -36.73
N GLY A 154 -23.27 -18.66 -36.25
CA GLY A 154 -23.06 -18.26 -34.83
C GLY A 154 -22.95 -16.71 -34.74
N GLY A 155 -22.32 -16.03 -33.73
CA GLY A 155 -22.04 -14.56 -33.88
C GLY A 155 -20.78 -13.68 -33.58
N SER A 156 -20.99 -12.47 -34.09
CA SER A 156 -20.39 -11.13 -33.98
C SER A 156 -21.53 -10.10 -34.20
N GLU A 157 -21.35 -8.79 -33.95
CA GLU A 157 -22.48 -7.83 -33.93
C GLU A 157 -22.33 -6.65 -34.91
N ALA A 158 -23.39 -6.41 -35.71
CA ALA A 158 -23.54 -5.27 -36.63
C ALA A 158 -24.99 -4.74 -36.60
N ALA A 159 -25.40 -4.22 -35.44
CA ALA A 159 -26.81 -3.97 -35.13
C ALA A 159 -27.35 -2.59 -35.53
N ILE A 160 -26.50 -1.73 -36.11
CA ILE A 160 -26.93 -0.42 -36.65
C ILE A 160 -27.54 -0.66 -38.04
N ASN A 161 -28.79 -1.11 -38.05
CA ASN A 161 -29.62 -1.28 -39.24
C ASN A 161 -31.08 -0.89 -38.93
N PRO A 162 -31.91 -0.56 -39.93
CA PRO A 162 -33.27 -0.06 -39.69
C PRO A 162 -34.15 -0.97 -38.81
N PRO A 163 -34.14 -2.32 -38.97
CA PRO A 163 -34.89 -3.22 -38.10
C PRO A 163 -34.39 -3.24 -36.63
N GLY A 164 -33.07 -3.29 -36.43
CA GLY A 164 -32.45 -3.32 -35.10
C GLY A 164 -32.71 -2.04 -34.32
N VAL A 165 -32.51 -0.89 -34.96
CA VAL A 165 -32.77 0.43 -34.38
C VAL A 165 -34.26 0.63 -34.12
N GLY A 166 -35.11 0.31 -35.10
CA GLY A 166 -36.57 0.43 -34.96
C GLY A 166 -37.13 -0.45 -33.83
N GLY A 167 -36.62 -1.67 -33.69
CA GLY A 167 -36.98 -2.59 -32.63
C GLY A 167 -36.69 -2.04 -31.23
N PHE A 168 -35.46 -1.58 -30.97
CA PHE A 168 -35.11 -1.05 -29.65
C PHE A 168 -35.72 0.31 -29.34
N ASN A 169 -35.92 1.15 -30.36
CA ASN A 169 -36.61 2.42 -30.20
C ASN A 169 -38.08 2.20 -29.80
N SER A 170 -38.76 1.22 -30.41
CA SER A 170 -40.13 0.85 -30.04
C SER A 170 -40.26 0.36 -28.59
N MET A 171 -39.19 -0.21 -28.04
CA MET A 171 -39.10 -0.64 -26.64
C MET A 171 -38.69 0.49 -25.68
N GLN A 172 -38.46 1.71 -26.18
CA GLN A 172 -37.93 2.86 -25.42
C GLN A 172 -36.65 2.49 -24.65
N ALA A 173 -35.79 1.69 -25.27
CA ALA A 173 -34.57 1.18 -24.64
C ALA A 173 -33.31 1.96 -25.03
N LEU A 174 -33.37 2.70 -26.15
CA LEU A 174 -32.29 3.55 -26.63
C LEU A 174 -32.33 4.94 -25.97
N SER A 175 -31.17 5.56 -25.78
CA SER A 175 -31.09 6.97 -25.37
C SER A 175 -31.73 7.87 -26.43
N THR A 176 -32.45 8.91 -26.00
CA THR A 176 -33.05 9.91 -26.91
C THR A 176 -32.26 11.22 -26.94
N ARG A 177 -31.05 11.23 -26.36
CA ARG A 177 -30.15 12.38 -26.30
C ARG A 177 -29.42 12.62 -27.63
N ASN A 178 -30.17 13.08 -28.62
CA ASN A 178 -29.67 13.29 -29.98
C ASN A 178 -28.86 14.57 -30.16
N ASP A 179 -29.07 15.56 -29.29
CA ASP A 179 -28.39 16.86 -29.35
C ASP A 179 -26.92 16.79 -28.87
N ASP A 180 -26.57 15.75 -28.10
CA ASP A 180 -25.21 15.49 -27.61
C ASP A 180 -24.94 13.96 -27.56
N PRO A 181 -24.79 13.31 -28.73
CA PRO A 181 -24.72 11.86 -28.83
C PRO A 181 -23.43 11.28 -28.21
N GLN A 182 -22.35 12.06 -28.14
CA GLN A 182 -21.08 11.65 -27.51
C GLN A 182 -21.22 11.44 -26.00
N LYS A 183 -22.19 12.12 -25.36
CA LYS A 183 -22.47 11.98 -23.93
C LYS A 183 -23.72 11.14 -23.64
N ALA A 184 -24.28 10.45 -24.62
CA ALA A 184 -25.52 9.68 -24.46
C ALA A 184 -25.32 8.41 -23.60
N SER A 185 -24.18 7.73 -23.73
CA SER A 185 -23.85 6.61 -22.84
C SER A 185 -23.24 7.13 -21.54
N ARG A 186 -24.02 7.10 -20.47
CA ARG A 186 -23.72 7.67 -19.15
C ARG A 186 -24.18 6.75 -17.99
N PRO A 187 -23.52 5.61 -17.78
CA PRO A 187 -23.85 4.73 -16.67
C PRO A 187 -23.76 5.47 -15.33
N PHE A 188 -24.69 5.16 -14.42
CA PHE A 188 -24.78 5.75 -13.07
C PHE A 188 -25.14 7.23 -12.97
N ASP A 189 -25.29 7.94 -14.09
CA ASP A 189 -25.64 9.36 -14.12
C ASP A 189 -27.15 9.56 -13.91
N ALA A 190 -27.55 10.56 -13.13
CA ALA A 190 -28.94 10.85 -12.80
C ALA A 190 -29.80 11.12 -14.05
N ASP A 191 -29.18 11.65 -15.11
CA ASP A 191 -29.85 12.08 -16.35
C ASP A 191 -29.75 11.03 -17.47
N ARG A 192 -29.48 9.76 -17.11
CA ARG A 192 -29.44 8.61 -18.04
C ARG A 192 -30.84 8.19 -18.48
N ASP A 193 -31.00 7.89 -19.77
CA ASP A 193 -32.31 7.64 -20.38
C ASP A 193 -32.40 6.36 -21.23
N GLY A 194 -31.27 5.72 -21.55
CA GLY A 194 -31.23 4.49 -22.32
C GLY A 194 -29.81 4.12 -22.75
N PHE A 195 -29.64 2.96 -23.37
CA PHE A 195 -28.33 2.56 -23.90
C PHE A 195 -28.09 3.12 -25.30
N VAL A 196 -26.82 3.23 -25.70
CA VAL A 196 -26.42 3.58 -27.08
C VAL A 196 -26.03 2.30 -27.80
N ILE A 197 -26.65 2.00 -28.95
CA ILE A 197 -26.33 0.81 -29.76
C ILE A 197 -25.03 1.01 -30.54
N GLU A 198 -24.22 -0.04 -30.69
CA GLU A 198 -22.89 0.05 -31.30
C GLU A 198 -22.55 -1.19 -32.16
N LYS A 199 -21.56 -1.04 -33.05
CA LYS A 199 -20.96 -2.06 -33.92
C LYS A 199 -19.58 -2.48 -33.39
N ALA A 200 -19.28 -3.78 -33.37
CA ALA A 200 -18.04 -4.27 -32.76
C ALA A 200 -16.79 -3.98 -33.63
N PRO A 201 -15.64 -3.61 -33.04
CA PRO A 201 -14.39 -3.43 -33.79
C PRO A 201 -13.76 -4.76 -34.23
N GLU A 202 -12.93 -4.71 -35.28
CA GLU A 202 -12.21 -5.82 -35.92
C GLU A 202 -11.31 -6.67 -35.00
N ARG A 203 -11.07 -6.29 -33.74
CA ARG A 203 -9.99 -6.87 -32.93
C ARG A 203 -10.48 -7.29 -31.56
N CYS A 204 -10.95 -8.54 -31.45
CA CYS A 204 -11.31 -9.08 -30.15
C CYS A 204 -11.21 -10.62 -30.11
N CYS A 205 -10.13 -11.14 -29.51
CA CYS A 205 -10.11 -12.49 -28.91
C CYS A 205 -9.15 -12.54 -27.72
N SER A 206 -9.49 -13.40 -26.76
CA SER A 206 -8.66 -13.76 -25.62
C SER A 206 -7.64 -14.84 -26.00
N LYS A 207 -6.40 -14.73 -25.51
CA LYS A 207 -5.40 -15.80 -25.57
C LYS A 207 -5.87 -17.04 -24.81
N SER A 208 -5.89 -18.19 -25.50
CA SER A 208 -5.87 -19.52 -24.89
C SER A 208 -4.41 -19.97 -24.84
N THR A 209 -3.70 -19.73 -23.73
CA THR A 209 -2.40 -20.37 -23.49
C THR A 209 -2.62 -21.82 -23.09
N SER A 210 -1.99 -22.73 -23.83
CA SER A 210 -1.95 -24.17 -23.58
C SER A 210 -1.43 -24.48 -22.16
N MET A 211 -2.35 -24.73 -21.22
CA MET A 211 -2.04 -25.44 -19.98
C MET A 211 -2.40 -26.92 -20.15
N PRO A 212 -1.62 -27.87 -19.58
CA PRO A 212 -2.08 -29.25 -19.45
C PRO A 212 -3.33 -29.26 -18.56
N LEU A 213 -4.48 -29.65 -19.13
CA LEU A 213 -5.74 -29.80 -18.39
C LEU A 213 -5.62 -30.92 -17.35
N PRO A 214 -5.74 -30.64 -16.03
CA PRO A 214 -6.16 -31.66 -15.08
C PRO A 214 -7.66 -31.82 -15.25
N ALA A 215 -8.09 -32.94 -15.85
CA ALA A 215 -9.46 -33.45 -15.93
C ALA A 215 -10.59 -32.40 -16.00
N GLY A 216 -10.88 -31.93 -17.22
CA GLY A 216 -12.18 -31.43 -17.71
C GLY A 216 -13.00 -30.46 -16.82
N PRO A 217 -13.26 -29.20 -17.25
CA PRO A 217 -14.28 -28.38 -16.61
C PRO A 217 -15.64 -29.06 -16.80
N LYS A 218 -16.23 -29.54 -15.70
CA LYS A 218 -17.64 -29.95 -15.68
C LYS A 218 -18.50 -28.70 -15.87
N SER A 219 -19.04 -28.51 -17.06
CA SER A 219 -20.13 -27.57 -17.33
C SER A 219 -21.32 -27.90 -16.42
N MET A 220 -21.80 -26.94 -15.63
CA MET A 220 -23.10 -27.11 -14.97
C MET A 220 -24.20 -27.01 -16.04
N PRO A 221 -25.11 -27.99 -16.16
CA PRO A 221 -26.21 -27.91 -17.09
C PRO A 221 -27.20 -26.85 -16.59
N SER A 222 -27.42 -25.80 -17.38
CA SER A 222 -28.60 -24.94 -17.22
C SER A 222 -29.84 -25.81 -17.44
N SER A 223 -30.68 -25.92 -16.42
CA SER A 223 -31.91 -26.70 -16.48
C SER A 223 -32.79 -26.24 -17.64
N ARG A 224 -32.96 -27.14 -18.63
CA ARG A 224 -34.04 -27.06 -19.63
C ARG A 224 -35.37 -27.02 -18.89
N ARG A 225 -36.11 -25.91 -18.98
CA ARG A 225 -37.58 -25.91 -18.99
C ARG A 225 -38.07 -24.87 -20.00
N ARG A 226 -38.60 -25.34 -21.13
CA ARG A 226 -39.50 -24.57 -21.99
C ARG A 226 -40.68 -24.11 -21.13
N HIS A 227 -40.95 -22.81 -21.12
CA HIS A 227 -42.29 -22.29 -20.94
C HIS A 227 -42.45 -21.09 -21.86
N GLU A 228 -43.25 -21.27 -22.90
CA GLU A 228 -43.88 -20.19 -23.66
C GLU A 228 -44.59 -19.27 -22.69
N ARG A 229 -44.08 -18.05 -22.49
CA ARG A 229 -44.86 -16.92 -22.00
C ARG A 229 -44.48 -15.67 -22.78
N ARG A 230 -45.54 -15.03 -23.27
CA ARG A 230 -45.66 -13.84 -24.11
C ARG A 230 -44.73 -12.71 -23.66
N CYS A 231 -44.08 -12.04 -24.62
CA CYS A 231 -43.26 -10.84 -24.40
C CYS A 231 -44.05 -9.78 -23.64
N LEU A 232 -43.59 -9.44 -22.44
CA LEU A 232 -44.04 -8.29 -21.65
C LEU A 232 -42.78 -7.51 -21.22
N PRO A 233 -42.87 -6.18 -21.03
CA PRO A 233 -41.75 -5.35 -20.57
C PRO A 233 -41.19 -5.88 -19.25
N PRO A 234 -39.93 -5.55 -18.89
CA PRO A 234 -39.29 -6.05 -17.67
C PRO A 234 -40.22 -5.86 -16.46
N ASP A 235 -40.54 -6.98 -15.81
CA ASP A 235 -41.54 -7.08 -14.74
C ASP A 235 -41.28 -6.05 -13.63
N ARG A 236 -42.32 -5.27 -13.29
CA ARG A 236 -42.34 -4.28 -12.20
C ARG A 236 -42.24 -4.91 -10.80
N SER A 237 -42.17 -6.25 -10.70
CA SER A 237 -41.99 -6.94 -9.43
C SER A 237 -40.52 -6.94 -8.97
N ARG A 238 -40.25 -6.32 -7.82
CA ARG A 238 -38.96 -6.20 -7.11
C ARG A 238 -38.19 -7.53 -6.86
N SER A 239 -38.65 -8.69 -7.33
CA SER A 239 -38.22 -10.01 -6.83
C SER A 239 -37.32 -10.83 -7.77
N GLY A 240 -37.14 -10.43 -9.02
CA GLY A 240 -36.38 -11.22 -10.02
C GLY A 240 -34.86 -11.02 -10.00
N ARG A 241 -34.39 -9.76 -9.96
CA ARG A 241 -32.95 -9.40 -9.93
C ARG A 241 -32.32 -9.71 -8.57
N GLU A 242 -32.94 -9.26 -7.47
CA GLU A 242 -32.43 -9.45 -6.09
C GLU A 242 -32.26 -10.93 -5.68
N ARG A 243 -33.05 -11.84 -6.27
CA ARG A 243 -33.05 -13.26 -5.88
C ARG A 243 -31.98 -14.09 -6.59
N ARG A 244 -31.40 -13.60 -7.69
CA ARG A 244 -30.41 -14.33 -8.51
C ARG A 244 -28.96 -13.99 -8.18
N GLU A 245 -28.68 -12.76 -7.73
CA GLU A 245 -27.35 -12.41 -7.18
C GLU A 245 -27.08 -13.10 -5.85
N LYS A 246 -28.13 -13.31 -5.03
CA LYS A 246 -28.07 -14.14 -3.82
C LYS A 246 -27.61 -15.58 -4.06
N VAL A 247 -27.69 -16.10 -5.29
CA VAL A 247 -27.31 -17.49 -5.63
C VAL A 247 -25.94 -17.59 -6.33
N HIS A 248 -25.50 -16.54 -7.03
CA HIS A 248 -24.22 -16.56 -7.77
C HIS A 248 -23.00 -16.23 -6.89
N ALA A 249 -23.12 -15.32 -5.91
CA ALA A 249 -22.00 -14.99 -5.01
C ALA A 249 -21.86 -15.96 -3.83
N ARG A 250 -22.96 -16.59 -3.37
CA ARG A 250 -22.94 -17.52 -2.21
C ARG A 250 -22.50 -18.95 -2.56
N ARG A 251 -22.47 -19.33 -3.83
CA ARG A 251 -21.91 -20.63 -4.23
C ARG A 251 -20.44 -20.41 -4.53
N ARG A 252 -19.58 -21.05 -3.74
CA ARG A 252 -18.15 -21.25 -4.01
C ARG A 252 -17.96 -21.30 -5.53
N CYS A 253 -17.34 -20.27 -6.09
CA CYS A 253 -16.83 -20.35 -7.43
C CYS A 253 -15.98 -21.63 -7.46
N GLY A 254 -16.17 -22.52 -8.44
CA GLY A 254 -15.50 -23.84 -8.48
C GLY A 254 -13.96 -23.76 -8.41
N CYS A 255 -13.40 -22.55 -8.49
CA CYS A 255 -11.99 -22.17 -8.37
C CYS A 255 -11.51 -21.82 -6.94
N GLY A 256 -12.35 -21.86 -5.90
CA GLY A 256 -11.93 -21.65 -4.51
C GLY A 256 -11.61 -20.20 -4.11
N LEU A 257 -11.99 -19.21 -4.93
CA LEU A 257 -11.82 -17.78 -4.63
C LEU A 257 -12.84 -17.27 -3.60
N LYS A 258 -12.40 -16.32 -2.76
CA LYS A 258 -13.25 -15.57 -1.85
C LYS A 258 -13.64 -14.23 -2.46
N VAL A 259 -14.67 -13.61 -1.89
CA VAL A 259 -15.19 -12.30 -2.30
C VAL A 259 -14.12 -11.21 -2.14
N GLU A 260 -13.29 -11.35 -1.10
CA GLU A 260 -12.20 -10.42 -0.78
C GLU A 260 -11.03 -10.50 -1.77
N ASP A 261 -10.97 -11.57 -2.59
CA ASP A 261 -9.92 -11.73 -3.60
C ASP A 261 -10.20 -10.91 -4.88
N ILE A 262 -11.40 -10.33 -5.02
CA ILE A 262 -11.77 -9.51 -6.19
C ILE A 262 -11.37 -8.05 -5.94
N ASP A 263 -10.68 -7.46 -6.92
CA ASP A 263 -10.18 -6.08 -6.88
C ASP A 263 -11.01 -5.11 -7.74
N TYR A 264 -11.51 -5.62 -8.86
CA TYR A 264 -12.14 -4.82 -9.92
C TYR A 264 -13.39 -5.51 -10.45
N VAL A 265 -14.46 -4.74 -10.65
CA VAL A 265 -15.69 -5.17 -11.31
C VAL A 265 -15.99 -4.25 -12.51
N ASN A 266 -15.93 -4.81 -13.72
CA ASN A 266 -16.55 -4.20 -14.89
C ASN A 266 -18.03 -4.61 -14.91
N VAL A 267 -18.90 -3.67 -14.60
CA VAL A 267 -20.35 -3.90 -14.58
C VAL A 267 -20.94 -3.87 -15.98
N HIS A 268 -22.15 -4.38 -16.12
CA HIS A 268 -22.90 -4.28 -17.34
C HIS A 268 -23.35 -2.83 -17.63
N GLY A 269 -23.75 -2.06 -16.61
CA GLY A 269 -23.95 -0.59 -16.64
C GLY A 269 -24.38 -0.01 -17.99
N THR A 270 -25.68 -0.08 -18.29
CA THR A 270 -26.24 0.19 -19.63
C THR A 270 -26.77 1.61 -19.79
N SER A 271 -26.56 2.49 -18.80
CA SER A 271 -27.19 3.81 -18.76
C SER A 271 -28.71 3.73 -18.66
N THR A 272 -29.25 2.62 -18.13
CA THR A 272 -30.69 2.47 -17.94
C THR A 272 -31.05 2.77 -16.47
N PRO A 273 -32.09 3.58 -16.18
CA PRO A 273 -32.46 3.97 -14.82
C PRO A 273 -32.61 2.79 -13.86
N VAL A 274 -33.33 1.75 -14.30
CA VAL A 274 -33.61 0.54 -13.51
C VAL A 274 -32.45 -0.46 -13.55
N GLY A 275 -31.71 -0.53 -14.67
CA GLY A 275 -30.53 -1.38 -14.88
C GLY A 275 -29.48 -1.18 -13.81
N ASP A 276 -28.91 0.02 -13.86
CA ASP A 276 -27.69 0.37 -13.14
C ASP A 276 -27.90 0.29 -11.61
N ILE A 277 -29.03 0.78 -11.10
CA ILE A 277 -29.35 0.70 -9.66
C ILE A 277 -29.52 -0.73 -9.18
N ALA A 278 -30.14 -1.60 -10.00
CA ALA A 278 -30.33 -2.98 -9.60
C ALA A 278 -28.99 -3.74 -9.57
N GLU A 279 -28.11 -3.46 -10.52
CA GLU A 279 -26.77 -4.07 -10.57
C GLU A 279 -25.89 -3.64 -9.37
N ILE A 280 -25.92 -2.36 -8.99
CA ILE A 280 -25.19 -1.88 -7.79
C ILE A 280 -25.74 -2.53 -6.50
N LYS A 281 -27.06 -2.64 -6.36
CA LYS A 281 -27.68 -3.35 -5.21
C LYS A 281 -27.28 -4.83 -5.18
N GLY A 282 -27.12 -5.41 -6.36
CA GLY A 282 -26.64 -6.76 -6.54
C GLY A 282 -25.23 -7.00 -6.09
N LEU A 283 -24.32 -6.12 -6.50
CA LEU A 283 -22.96 -6.11 -6.01
C LEU A 283 -22.92 -5.92 -4.50
N PHE A 284 -23.74 -5.02 -3.94
CA PHE A 284 -23.78 -4.81 -2.49
C PHE A 284 -24.20 -6.08 -1.75
N ALA A 285 -25.21 -6.80 -2.26
CA ALA A 285 -25.65 -8.07 -1.70
C ALA A 285 -24.61 -9.20 -1.84
N ALA A 286 -23.77 -9.16 -2.88
CA ALA A 286 -22.74 -10.15 -3.16
C ALA A 286 -21.45 -9.91 -2.37
N PHE A 287 -21.01 -8.65 -2.30
CA PHE A 287 -19.71 -8.26 -1.76
C PHE A 287 -19.77 -7.74 -0.31
N GLY A 288 -20.95 -7.39 0.20
CA GLY A 288 -21.09 -6.78 1.53
C GLY A 288 -20.20 -5.54 1.65
N ASP A 289 -19.55 -5.37 2.79
CA ASP A 289 -18.67 -4.22 3.04
C ASP A 289 -17.42 -4.20 2.15
N HIS A 290 -17.01 -5.34 1.56
CA HIS A 290 -15.87 -5.37 0.65
C HIS A 290 -16.11 -4.53 -0.62
N ILE A 291 -17.38 -4.24 -0.97
CA ILE A 291 -17.71 -3.41 -2.13
C ILE A 291 -17.03 -2.03 -2.10
N TYR A 292 -16.80 -1.46 -0.91
CA TYR A 292 -16.13 -0.16 -0.76
C TYR A 292 -14.62 -0.21 -1.03
N ASN A 293 -14.03 -1.41 -1.08
CA ASN A 293 -12.62 -1.62 -1.43
C ASN A 293 -12.43 -1.95 -2.91
N LEU A 294 -13.52 -2.12 -3.67
CA LEU A 294 -13.50 -2.45 -5.10
C LEU A 294 -13.35 -1.21 -5.96
N ASN A 295 -12.69 -1.36 -7.09
CA ASN A 295 -12.94 -0.49 -8.23
C ASN A 295 -14.12 -1.04 -9.02
N ILE A 296 -15.06 -0.17 -9.38
CA ILE A 296 -16.23 -0.50 -10.20
C ILE A 296 -16.21 0.44 -11.40
N SER A 297 -16.49 -0.05 -12.61
CA SER A 297 -16.69 0.81 -13.79
C SER A 297 -17.59 0.17 -14.83
N SER A 298 -18.12 0.96 -15.76
CA SER A 298 -18.78 0.47 -16.98
C SER A 298 -18.07 1.00 -18.23
N THR A 299 -17.46 0.07 -18.96
CA THR A 299 -16.78 0.37 -20.24
C THR A 299 -17.75 0.76 -21.37
N LYS A 300 -19.05 0.47 -21.22
CA LYS A 300 -20.08 0.92 -22.17
C LYS A 300 -20.24 2.42 -22.26
N SER A 301 -19.77 3.16 -21.25
CA SER A 301 -19.70 4.63 -21.32
C SER A 301 -18.82 5.12 -22.46
N MET A 302 -17.78 4.35 -22.82
CA MET A 302 -16.80 4.70 -23.85
C MET A 302 -17.06 4.02 -25.19
N THR A 303 -17.45 2.74 -25.15
CA THR A 303 -17.71 1.98 -26.37
C THR A 303 -19.13 2.27 -26.84
N GLY A 304 -20.11 2.12 -25.94
CA GLY A 304 -21.51 1.90 -26.31
C GLY A 304 -21.89 0.45 -26.01
N HIS A 305 -23.07 0.04 -26.44
CA HIS A 305 -23.61 -1.29 -26.20
C HIS A 305 -23.54 -2.16 -27.45
N LEU A 306 -22.53 -3.03 -27.48
CA LEU A 306 -22.23 -3.97 -28.57
C LEU A 306 -23.09 -5.24 -28.60
N LEU A 307 -24.30 -5.20 -28.01
CA LEU A 307 -25.23 -6.33 -27.88
C LEU A 307 -24.54 -7.70 -27.68
N GLY A 308 -24.54 -8.59 -28.69
CA GLY A 308 -23.96 -9.92 -28.62
C GLY A 308 -22.46 -9.96 -28.33
N ALA A 309 -21.72 -8.92 -28.70
CA ALA A 309 -20.27 -8.78 -28.48
C ALA A 309 -19.90 -8.07 -27.16
N ALA A 310 -20.89 -7.53 -26.42
CA ALA A 310 -20.64 -6.77 -25.19
C ALA A 310 -19.80 -7.56 -24.18
N GLY A 311 -20.15 -8.83 -23.93
CA GLY A 311 -19.44 -9.62 -22.91
C GLY A 311 -17.97 -9.90 -23.22
N SER A 312 -17.62 -10.05 -24.50
CA SER A 312 -16.23 -10.28 -24.92
C SER A 312 -15.37 -9.04 -24.73
N ILE A 313 -15.91 -7.86 -25.08
CA ILE A 313 -15.20 -6.58 -24.96
C ILE A 313 -15.08 -6.18 -23.49
N GLU A 314 -16.10 -6.42 -22.69
CA GLU A 314 -16.08 -6.21 -21.25
C GLU A 314 -15.04 -7.10 -20.55
N ALA A 315 -14.94 -8.37 -20.96
CA ALA A 315 -13.92 -9.28 -20.47
C ALA A 315 -12.51 -8.86 -20.91
N LEU A 316 -12.35 -8.37 -22.15
CA LEU A 316 -11.08 -7.84 -22.65
C LEU A 316 -10.63 -6.63 -21.83
N ALA A 317 -11.54 -5.71 -21.48
CA ALA A 317 -11.21 -4.58 -20.61
C ALA A 317 -10.71 -5.04 -19.23
N CYS A 318 -11.28 -6.10 -18.67
CA CYS A 318 -10.78 -6.73 -17.45
C CYS A 318 -9.38 -7.34 -17.64
N VAL A 319 -9.09 -8.00 -18.77
CA VAL A 319 -7.74 -8.49 -19.09
C VAL A 319 -6.75 -7.34 -19.21
N MET A 320 -7.14 -6.24 -19.84
CA MET A 320 -6.31 -5.02 -19.93
C MET A 320 -6.04 -4.43 -18.55
N ALA A 321 -7.04 -4.41 -17.65
CA ALA A 321 -6.83 -3.97 -16.28
C ALA A 321 -5.86 -4.88 -15.50
N LEU A 322 -5.97 -6.20 -15.64
CA LEU A 322 -5.07 -7.18 -15.01
C LEU A 322 -3.62 -7.08 -15.52
N THR A 323 -3.45 -6.81 -16.82
CA THR A 323 -2.14 -6.78 -17.48
C THR A 323 -1.45 -5.42 -17.40
N LYS A 324 -2.20 -4.32 -17.48
CA LYS A 324 -1.67 -2.95 -17.47
C LYS A 324 -1.71 -2.27 -16.10
N GLY A 325 -2.46 -2.80 -15.14
CA GLY A 325 -2.61 -2.21 -13.81
C GLY A 325 -3.39 -0.88 -13.82
N ILE A 326 -4.32 -0.74 -14.76
CA ILE A 326 -5.14 0.46 -14.93
C ILE A 326 -6.61 0.03 -15.04
N VAL A 327 -7.44 0.54 -14.13
CA VAL A 327 -8.88 0.40 -14.18
C VAL A 327 -9.45 1.46 -15.13
N PRO A 328 -10.20 1.07 -16.17
CA PRO A 328 -10.81 2.01 -17.10
C PRO A 328 -11.88 2.89 -16.41
N PRO A 329 -12.08 4.14 -16.85
CA PRO A 329 -13.09 5.00 -16.28
C PRO A 329 -14.50 4.65 -16.77
N THR A 330 -15.50 5.06 -16.00
CA THR A 330 -16.86 5.30 -16.52
C THR A 330 -16.96 6.77 -16.92
N ILE A 331 -16.93 7.08 -18.23
CA ILE A 331 -16.99 8.48 -18.71
C ILE A 331 -18.44 9.01 -18.74
N ASN A 332 -18.59 10.31 -19.02
CA ASN A 332 -19.88 11.00 -19.19
C ASN A 332 -20.76 11.05 -17.93
N ASN A 333 -20.18 10.83 -16.74
CA ASN A 333 -20.90 10.99 -15.48
C ASN A 333 -20.70 12.41 -14.95
N GLU A 334 -21.72 13.25 -15.06
CA GLU A 334 -21.70 14.66 -14.63
C GLU A 334 -22.46 14.83 -13.30
N ASN A 335 -23.56 14.09 -13.14
CA ASN A 335 -24.44 14.12 -11.98
C ASN A 335 -24.64 12.70 -11.46
N LEU A 336 -23.90 12.29 -10.43
CA LEU A 336 -24.10 10.96 -9.83
C LEU A 336 -25.54 10.77 -9.33
N ASP A 337 -26.18 9.66 -9.70
CA ASP A 337 -27.54 9.34 -9.26
C ASP A 337 -27.62 9.30 -7.71
N PRO A 338 -28.52 10.06 -7.07
CA PRO A 338 -28.62 10.14 -5.61
C PRO A 338 -29.02 8.82 -4.94
N ASN A 339 -29.49 7.82 -5.70
CA ASN A 339 -29.78 6.48 -5.19
C ASN A 339 -28.53 5.58 -5.09
N ILE A 340 -27.37 6.07 -5.50
CA ILE A 340 -26.09 5.37 -5.43
C ILE A 340 -25.28 5.96 -4.27
N ASP A 341 -24.69 5.09 -3.43
CA ASP A 341 -23.85 5.55 -2.33
C ASP A 341 -22.58 6.22 -2.88
N PRO A 342 -22.32 7.50 -2.58
CA PRO A 342 -21.15 8.23 -3.07
C PRO A 342 -19.81 7.69 -2.55
N LYS A 343 -19.82 6.81 -1.54
CA LYS A 343 -18.60 6.13 -1.06
C LYS A 343 -18.12 5.02 -1.99
N LEU A 344 -18.95 4.55 -2.92
CA LEU A 344 -18.55 3.53 -3.88
C LEU A 344 -17.53 4.10 -4.85
N ASN A 345 -16.43 3.37 -5.08
CA ASN A 345 -15.44 3.78 -6.07
C ASN A 345 -15.87 3.33 -7.49
N LEU A 346 -16.74 4.12 -8.12
CA LEU A 346 -17.25 3.91 -9.48
C LEU A 346 -16.28 4.33 -10.61
N THR A 347 -15.03 4.65 -10.28
CA THR A 347 -13.98 5.04 -11.24
C THR A 347 -14.50 6.06 -12.28
N LEU A 348 -15.16 7.13 -11.81
CA LEU A 348 -15.87 8.08 -12.68
C LEU A 348 -14.90 9.01 -13.41
N ASN A 349 -15.10 9.18 -14.72
CA ASN A 349 -14.44 10.09 -15.66
C ASN A 349 -12.92 9.94 -15.84
N VAL A 350 -12.18 9.50 -14.82
CA VAL A 350 -10.73 9.42 -14.82
C VAL A 350 -10.29 8.00 -14.47
N ALA A 351 -9.45 7.42 -15.33
CA ALA A 351 -8.89 6.08 -15.11
C ALA A 351 -8.07 6.05 -13.81
N GLN A 352 -8.10 4.93 -13.10
CA GLN A 352 -7.37 4.76 -11.83
C GLN A 352 -6.30 3.69 -11.96
N LYS A 353 -5.09 3.95 -11.44
CA LYS A 353 -4.04 2.91 -11.33
C LYS A 353 -4.35 1.99 -10.16
N ARG A 354 -4.31 0.68 -10.41
CA ARG A 354 -4.46 -0.37 -9.39
C ARG A 354 -3.77 -1.65 -9.85
N ASP A 355 -3.02 -2.31 -8.96
CA ASP A 355 -2.55 -3.68 -9.21
C ASP A 355 -3.73 -4.65 -9.07
N VAL A 356 -4.45 -4.84 -10.18
CA VAL A 356 -5.60 -5.75 -10.22
C VAL A 356 -5.08 -7.18 -10.31
N LYS A 357 -5.42 -8.01 -9.32
CA LYS A 357 -5.06 -9.45 -9.29
C LYS A 357 -6.23 -10.32 -9.73
N CYS A 358 -7.45 -9.87 -9.45
CA CYS A 358 -8.67 -10.54 -9.88
C CYS A 358 -9.73 -9.53 -10.31
N ALA A 359 -10.30 -9.73 -11.49
CA ALA A 359 -11.33 -8.88 -12.09
C ALA A 359 -12.59 -9.69 -12.38
N LEU A 360 -13.75 -9.08 -12.20
CA LEU A 360 -15.05 -9.67 -12.49
C LEU A 360 -15.73 -8.87 -13.61
N SER A 361 -16.24 -9.55 -14.62
CA SER A 361 -16.96 -8.96 -15.75
C SER A 361 -18.41 -9.42 -15.74
N ASN A 362 -19.35 -8.47 -15.66
CA ASN A 362 -20.79 -8.74 -15.72
C ASN A 362 -21.36 -8.36 -17.08
N THR A 363 -22.18 -9.25 -17.65
CA THR A 363 -22.89 -9.00 -18.90
C THR A 363 -24.31 -9.54 -18.81
N PHE A 364 -25.31 -8.66 -18.88
CA PHE A 364 -26.71 -9.01 -18.65
C PHE A 364 -27.56 -8.77 -19.90
N GLY A 365 -28.14 -9.83 -20.46
CA GLY A 365 -29.02 -9.74 -21.62
C GLY A 365 -30.46 -9.38 -21.25
N PHE A 366 -31.16 -8.75 -22.19
CA PHE A 366 -32.62 -8.63 -22.13
C PHE A 366 -33.27 -10.03 -21.99
N GLY A 367 -34.33 -10.13 -21.18
CA GLY A 367 -34.96 -11.41 -20.83
C GLY A 367 -34.37 -12.12 -19.60
N GLY A 368 -33.40 -11.51 -18.90
CA GLY A 368 -32.95 -11.95 -17.58
C GLY A 368 -31.87 -13.05 -17.58
N HIS A 369 -31.15 -13.19 -18.70
CA HIS A 369 -29.97 -14.04 -18.80
C HIS A 369 -28.74 -13.23 -18.38
N ASN A 370 -28.10 -13.66 -17.30
CA ASN A 370 -26.94 -12.98 -16.75
C ASN A 370 -25.71 -13.89 -16.88
N SER A 371 -24.62 -13.35 -17.41
CA SER A 371 -23.31 -13.99 -17.45
C SER A 371 -22.32 -13.19 -16.62
N THR A 372 -21.52 -13.89 -15.82
CA THR A 372 -20.46 -13.31 -15.02
C THR A 372 -19.20 -14.15 -15.19
N VAL A 373 -18.09 -13.51 -15.55
CA VAL A 373 -16.78 -14.16 -15.67
C VAL A 373 -15.83 -13.56 -14.65
N VAL A 374 -15.04 -14.41 -14.00
CA VAL A 374 -13.96 -14.00 -13.09
C VAL A 374 -12.62 -14.34 -13.74
N LEU A 375 -11.77 -13.33 -13.87
CA LEU A 375 -10.45 -13.40 -14.49
C LEU A 375 -9.40 -13.15 -13.43
N LYS A 376 -8.45 -14.07 -13.28
CA LYS A 376 -7.35 -13.96 -12.32
C LYS A 376 -6.02 -13.89 -13.07
N LYS A 377 -5.17 -12.94 -12.66
CA LYS A 377 -3.79 -12.85 -13.14
C LYS A 377 -3.03 -14.09 -12.66
N MET A 378 -2.55 -14.92 -13.59
CA MET A 378 -1.67 -16.06 -13.30
C MET A 378 -0.30 -15.79 -13.89
N SER A 379 0.76 -16.06 -13.13
CA SER A 379 2.13 -16.07 -13.67
C SER A 379 2.28 -17.33 -14.53
N ALA A 380 2.54 -17.16 -15.83
CA ALA A 380 2.82 -18.27 -16.73
C ALA A 380 4.31 -18.64 -16.66
N SER A 381 4.62 -19.93 -16.61
CA SER A 381 5.94 -20.43 -16.97
C SER A 381 6.12 -20.24 -18.48
N LEU A 382 7.20 -19.56 -18.88
CA LEU A 382 7.53 -19.33 -20.28
C LEU A 382 8.16 -20.60 -20.88
N PHE A 383 7.99 -20.84 -22.18
CA PHE A 383 8.62 -21.93 -22.93
C PHE A 383 9.37 -21.33 -24.13
N LEU A 384 10.49 -21.93 -24.53
CA LEU A 384 11.22 -21.60 -25.75
C LEU A 384 10.47 -22.16 -26.98
N ASP A 385 10.83 -21.69 -28.17
CA ASP A 385 10.20 -22.09 -29.45
C ASP A 385 10.34 -23.59 -29.76
N ASP A 386 11.31 -24.27 -29.13
CA ASP A 386 11.53 -25.71 -29.21
C ASP A 386 10.69 -26.52 -28.19
N GLY A 387 9.86 -25.84 -27.41
CA GLY A 387 9.01 -26.43 -26.37
C GLY A 387 9.72 -26.68 -25.04
N ALA A 388 10.99 -26.30 -24.89
CA ALA A 388 11.69 -26.41 -23.62
C ALA A 388 11.13 -25.38 -22.61
N PRO A 389 10.86 -25.77 -21.35
CA PRO A 389 10.49 -24.81 -20.31
C PRO A 389 11.63 -23.83 -20.08
N ILE A 390 11.33 -22.53 -20.10
CA ILE A 390 12.26 -21.51 -19.63
C ILE A 390 12.36 -21.66 -18.12
N ASN A 391 13.46 -22.26 -17.69
CA ASN A 391 13.86 -22.30 -16.29
C ASN A 391 14.83 -21.15 -16.00
N ASN A 392 14.92 -20.77 -14.73
CA ASN A 392 15.81 -19.70 -14.30
C ASN A 392 17.22 -20.22 -13.95
N GLU A 393 17.52 -21.51 -14.18
CA GLU A 393 18.78 -22.14 -13.77
C GLU A 393 20.03 -21.41 -14.32
N ARG A 394 19.95 -20.85 -15.53
CA ARG A 394 21.04 -20.05 -16.10
C ARG A 394 21.25 -18.71 -15.38
N LEU A 395 20.15 -18.10 -14.91
CA LEU A 395 20.20 -16.89 -14.10
C LEU A 395 20.62 -17.20 -12.67
N GLU A 396 20.21 -18.35 -12.11
CA GLU A 396 20.66 -18.86 -10.81
C GLU A 396 22.17 -19.06 -10.82
N PHE A 397 22.71 -19.76 -11.83
CA PHE A 397 24.14 -19.96 -12.02
C PHE A 397 24.92 -18.63 -12.08
N LEU A 398 24.42 -17.66 -12.86
CA LEU A 398 25.06 -16.35 -12.96
C LEU A 398 24.95 -15.56 -11.65
N GLY A 399 23.79 -15.61 -11.03
CA GLY A 399 23.49 -14.91 -9.79
C GLY A 399 24.30 -15.39 -8.60
N ASP A 400 24.49 -16.70 -8.48
CA ASP A 400 25.37 -17.31 -7.47
C ASP A 400 26.79 -16.76 -7.58
N ALA A 401 27.38 -16.80 -8.78
CA ALA A 401 28.72 -16.26 -9.03
C ALA A 401 28.82 -14.74 -8.74
N VAL A 402 27.78 -13.98 -9.10
CA VAL A 402 27.70 -12.54 -8.83
C VAL A 402 27.62 -12.26 -7.33
N ILE A 403 26.77 -12.98 -6.59
CA ILE A 403 26.62 -12.84 -5.14
C ILE A 403 27.94 -13.21 -4.45
N GLU A 404 28.57 -14.32 -4.82
CA GLU A 404 29.87 -14.73 -4.26
C GLU A 404 30.94 -13.67 -4.48
N SER A 405 31.01 -13.11 -5.69
CA SER A 405 31.97 -12.05 -6.02
C SER A 405 31.72 -10.78 -5.21
N ILE A 406 30.45 -10.33 -5.11
CA ILE A 406 30.07 -9.15 -4.33
C ILE A 406 30.40 -9.34 -2.85
N VAL A 407 30.08 -10.51 -2.28
CA VAL A 407 30.36 -10.80 -0.87
C VAL A 407 31.87 -10.90 -0.63
N SER A 408 32.63 -11.51 -1.55
CA SER A 408 34.09 -11.56 -1.47
C SER A 408 34.72 -10.17 -1.46
N ASP A 409 34.31 -9.30 -2.39
CA ASP A 409 34.80 -7.93 -2.49
C ASP A 409 34.47 -7.12 -1.23
N PHE A 410 33.23 -7.21 -0.76
CA PHE A 410 32.79 -6.57 0.47
C PHE A 410 33.58 -7.03 1.70
N LEU A 411 33.77 -8.34 1.90
CA LEU A 411 34.50 -8.85 3.06
C LEU A 411 35.98 -8.47 3.04
N PHE A 412 36.60 -8.42 1.85
CA PHE A 412 37.98 -7.98 1.69
C PHE A 412 38.17 -6.51 2.13
N ILE A 413 37.20 -5.64 1.82
CA ILE A 413 37.24 -4.22 2.18
C ILE A 413 36.92 -4.01 3.67
N GLU A 414 35.91 -4.67 4.21
CA GLU A 414 35.44 -4.46 5.59
C GLU A 414 36.36 -5.08 6.64
N PHE A 415 37.04 -6.18 6.32
CA PHE A 415 37.90 -6.91 7.26
C PHE A 415 39.35 -6.96 6.77
N PRO A 416 40.06 -5.82 6.68
CA PRO A 416 41.40 -5.74 6.09
C PRO A 416 42.47 -6.52 6.88
N GLU A 417 42.23 -6.78 8.16
CA GLU A 417 43.15 -7.50 9.05
C GLU A 417 42.82 -9.00 9.18
N ALA A 418 41.76 -9.48 8.52
CA ALA A 418 41.33 -10.87 8.63
C ALA A 418 42.07 -11.81 7.67
N ASP A 419 42.34 -13.03 8.11
CA ASP A 419 42.98 -14.05 7.28
C ASP A 419 42.01 -14.70 6.27
N GLU A 420 42.57 -15.35 5.25
CA GLU A 420 41.82 -16.05 4.19
C GLU A 420 40.83 -17.08 4.75
N GLY A 421 41.20 -17.75 5.84
CA GLY A 421 40.37 -18.76 6.49
C GLY A 421 39.11 -18.14 7.12
N PHE A 422 39.26 -17.02 7.81
CA PHE A 422 38.15 -16.23 8.35
C PHE A 422 37.24 -15.73 7.22
N LEU A 423 37.81 -15.07 6.20
CA LEU A 423 37.06 -14.50 5.09
C LEU A 423 36.28 -15.57 4.32
N SER A 424 36.89 -16.72 4.07
CA SER A 424 36.25 -17.86 3.40
C SER A 424 35.10 -18.44 4.22
N ARG A 425 35.29 -18.62 5.54
CA ARG A 425 34.24 -19.10 6.43
C ARG A 425 33.05 -18.14 6.47
N LEU A 426 33.31 -16.85 6.59
CA LEU A 426 32.25 -15.84 6.67
C LEU A 426 31.49 -15.72 5.34
N ARG A 427 32.21 -15.71 4.21
CA ARG A 427 31.60 -15.77 2.87
C ARG A 427 30.66 -16.97 2.75
N SER A 428 31.15 -18.17 3.06
CA SER A 428 30.33 -19.39 2.99
C SER A 428 29.11 -19.34 3.91
N ARG A 429 29.17 -18.67 5.07
CA ARG A 429 27.99 -18.47 5.94
C ARG A 429 26.98 -17.49 5.34
N ILE A 430 27.41 -16.49 4.60
CA ILE A 430 26.53 -15.51 3.94
C ILE A 430 25.86 -16.15 2.73
N VAL A 431 26.64 -16.79 1.85
CA VAL A 431 26.14 -17.35 0.57
C VAL A 431 25.53 -18.74 0.72
N ARG A 432 25.55 -19.35 1.91
CA ARG A 432 24.86 -20.64 2.10
C ARG A 432 23.37 -20.51 1.83
N ARG A 433 22.80 -21.57 1.27
CA ARG A 433 21.39 -21.69 0.92
C ARG A 433 20.41 -21.29 2.03
N SER A 434 20.67 -21.66 3.28
CA SER A 434 19.79 -21.30 4.40
C SER A 434 19.77 -19.80 4.70
N SER A 435 20.89 -19.11 4.50
CA SER A 435 20.99 -17.66 4.64
C SER A 435 20.32 -16.96 3.47
N LEU A 436 20.57 -17.41 2.23
CA LEU A 436 19.92 -16.84 1.04
C LEU A 436 18.40 -17.01 1.03
N ASN A 437 17.88 -18.17 1.45
CA ASN A 437 16.45 -18.37 1.63
C ASN A 437 15.84 -17.40 2.65
N ARG A 438 16.54 -17.17 3.78
CA ARG A 438 16.07 -16.24 4.81
C ARG A 438 16.03 -14.82 4.24
N LEU A 439 17.11 -14.39 3.59
CA LEU A 439 17.19 -13.09 2.94
C LEU A 439 16.07 -12.89 1.91
N ALA A 440 15.78 -13.90 1.09
CA ALA A 440 14.71 -13.86 0.11
C ALA A 440 13.32 -13.62 0.75
N ILE A 441 13.04 -14.27 1.88
CA ILE A 441 11.79 -14.06 2.64
C ILE A 441 11.76 -12.66 3.27
N GLU A 442 12.86 -12.21 3.87
CA GLU A 442 12.94 -10.90 4.53
C GLU A 442 12.74 -9.73 3.55
N ILE A 443 13.20 -9.87 2.30
CA ILE A 443 12.94 -8.87 1.24
C ILE A 443 11.57 -9.05 0.57
N GLY A 444 10.79 -10.05 0.98
CA GLY A 444 9.43 -10.29 0.51
C GLY A 444 9.32 -11.01 -0.84
N LEU A 445 10.37 -11.69 -1.31
CA LEU A 445 10.32 -12.47 -2.56
C LEU A 445 9.32 -13.63 -2.47
N ASP A 446 9.08 -14.15 -1.27
CA ASP A 446 8.10 -15.20 -1.00
C ASP A 446 6.68 -14.85 -1.47
N ARG A 447 6.33 -13.55 -1.46
CA ARG A 447 5.03 -13.05 -1.94
C ARG A 447 4.87 -13.05 -3.45
N TYR A 448 5.99 -13.09 -4.18
CA TYR A 448 6.03 -13.02 -5.63
C TYR A 448 6.30 -14.39 -6.27
N VAL A 449 6.82 -15.34 -5.48
CA VAL A 449 7.02 -16.73 -5.92
C VAL A 449 5.68 -17.49 -5.86
N ILE A 450 5.19 -17.91 -7.02
CA ILE A 450 3.96 -18.72 -7.13
C ILE A 450 4.35 -20.18 -7.32
N ALA A 451 4.22 -21.00 -6.26
CA ALA A 451 4.44 -22.43 -6.33
C ALA A 451 3.11 -23.20 -6.50
N GLN A 452 3.04 -24.13 -7.47
CA GLN A 452 1.92 -25.06 -7.57
C GLN A 452 2.12 -26.25 -6.61
N GLY A 453 1.39 -26.25 -5.49
CA GLY A 453 1.01 -27.42 -4.68
C GLY A 453 2.12 -28.34 -4.13
N GLY A 454 2.38 -28.27 -2.83
CA GLY A 454 3.04 -29.34 -2.06
C GLY A 454 3.88 -28.85 -0.89
N ASN A 455 3.42 -29.06 0.35
CA ASN A 455 4.19 -28.85 1.59
C ASN A 455 5.27 -29.95 1.74
N GLY A 456 6.26 -29.98 0.85
CA GLY A 456 7.36 -30.94 0.84
C GLY A 456 8.71 -30.25 0.65
N PHE A 457 9.80 -31.01 0.90
CA PHE A 457 11.21 -30.60 0.87
C PHE A 457 11.62 -29.68 -0.32
N ALA A 458 10.90 -29.71 -1.46
CA ALA A 458 11.11 -28.84 -2.61
C ALA A 458 10.93 -27.32 -2.31
N GLN A 459 10.09 -26.94 -1.34
CA GLN A 459 9.92 -25.54 -0.94
C GLN A 459 11.12 -24.96 -0.17
N LYS A 460 12.01 -25.81 0.39
CA LYS A 460 13.15 -25.35 1.19
C LYS A 460 14.27 -24.72 0.36
N HIS A 461 14.29 -24.90 -0.95
CA HIS A 461 15.37 -24.41 -1.82
C HIS A 461 14.93 -23.23 -2.70
N LEU A 462 13.62 -23.13 -2.97
CA LEU A 462 13.00 -22.25 -3.95
C LEU A 462 13.32 -20.76 -3.77
N TYR A 463 13.36 -20.26 -2.54
CA TYR A 463 13.53 -18.82 -2.29
C TYR A 463 14.97 -18.36 -2.51
N GLY A 464 15.94 -19.19 -2.12
CA GLY A 464 17.37 -18.96 -2.38
C GLY A 464 17.65 -18.95 -3.88
N ASP A 465 17.14 -19.95 -4.61
CA ASP A 465 17.23 -20.00 -6.08
C ASP A 465 16.61 -18.74 -6.72
N THR A 466 15.45 -18.31 -6.22
CA THR A 466 14.80 -17.09 -6.72
C THR A 466 15.66 -15.85 -6.51
N LEU A 467 16.32 -15.74 -5.35
CA LEU A 467 17.21 -14.62 -5.04
C LEU A 467 18.44 -14.63 -5.95
N GLU A 468 19.04 -15.80 -6.17
CA GLU A 468 20.16 -15.99 -7.10
C GLU A 468 19.72 -15.57 -8.52
N ALA A 469 18.62 -16.10 -9.04
CA ALA A 469 18.08 -15.74 -10.34
C ALA A 469 17.82 -14.23 -10.49
N MET A 470 17.24 -13.60 -9.46
CA MET A 470 17.00 -12.16 -9.42
C MET A 470 18.31 -11.38 -9.52
N MET A 471 19.33 -11.77 -8.76
CA MET A 471 20.63 -11.11 -8.79
C MET A 471 21.34 -11.29 -10.14
N GLY A 472 21.23 -12.47 -10.76
CA GLY A 472 21.72 -12.71 -12.12
C GLY A 472 21.04 -11.80 -13.16
N ALA A 473 19.72 -11.63 -13.07
CA ALA A 473 18.97 -10.74 -13.96
C ALA A 473 19.34 -9.26 -13.76
N VAL A 474 19.45 -8.80 -12.51
CA VAL A 474 19.86 -7.42 -12.19
C VAL A 474 21.27 -7.15 -12.70
N TYR A 475 22.18 -8.11 -12.57
CA TYR A 475 23.53 -7.98 -13.10
C TYR A 475 23.54 -7.82 -14.63
N LEU A 476 22.74 -8.59 -15.37
CA LEU A 476 22.65 -8.47 -16.82
C LEU A 476 22.06 -7.12 -17.27
N ASP A 477 21.10 -6.57 -16.52
CA ASP A 477 20.42 -5.32 -16.86
C ASP A 477 21.21 -4.07 -16.42
N LYS A 478 21.83 -4.10 -15.23
CA LYS A 478 22.41 -2.91 -14.57
C LYS A 478 23.91 -2.99 -14.28
N GLY A 479 24.53 -4.16 -14.48
CA GLY A 479 25.97 -4.37 -14.26
C GLY A 479 26.38 -4.51 -12.79
N TYR A 480 27.67 -4.79 -12.57
CA TYR A 480 28.23 -5.16 -11.26
C TYR A 480 28.02 -4.09 -10.18
N ASP A 481 28.33 -2.82 -10.46
CA ASP A 481 28.29 -1.75 -9.45
C ASP A 481 26.89 -1.50 -8.89
N PHE A 482 25.86 -1.71 -9.71
CA PHE A 482 24.48 -1.62 -9.25
C PHE A 482 24.11 -2.85 -8.41
N SER A 483 24.43 -4.05 -8.89
CA SER A 483 24.20 -5.30 -8.17
C SER A 483 24.90 -5.32 -6.81
N ASN A 484 26.14 -4.85 -6.73
CA ASN A 484 26.90 -4.74 -5.49
C ASN A 484 26.19 -3.83 -4.48
N ARG A 485 25.84 -2.60 -4.88
CA ARG A 485 25.14 -1.65 -4.01
C ARG A 485 23.77 -2.17 -3.58
N LEU A 486 23.02 -2.80 -4.48
CA LEU A 486 21.73 -3.41 -4.17
C LEU A 486 21.89 -4.53 -3.14
N PHE A 487 22.83 -5.45 -3.37
CA PHE A 487 23.00 -6.60 -2.48
C PHE A 487 23.58 -6.19 -1.13
N ILE A 488 24.64 -5.38 -1.08
CA ILE A 488 25.27 -4.99 0.18
C ILE A 488 24.40 -4.03 0.99
N ASN A 489 23.98 -2.90 0.40
CA ASN A 489 23.25 -1.87 1.15
C ASN A 489 21.75 -2.11 1.19
N GLY A 490 21.20 -2.71 0.14
CA GLY A 490 19.77 -2.98 0.04
C GLY A 490 19.33 -4.25 0.75
N ILE A 491 20.21 -5.25 0.88
CA ILE A 491 19.88 -6.58 1.43
C ILE A 491 20.77 -6.91 2.63
N LEU A 492 22.07 -7.14 2.42
CA LEU A 492 22.96 -7.71 3.43
C LEU A 492 23.00 -6.88 4.71
N ARG A 493 23.34 -5.59 4.64
CA ARG A 493 23.44 -4.70 5.81
C ARG A 493 22.12 -4.48 6.56
N LYS A 494 20.97 -4.76 5.93
CA LYS A 494 19.65 -4.58 6.56
C LYS A 494 19.18 -5.79 7.34
N TYR A 495 19.54 -6.99 6.88
CA TYR A 495 18.96 -8.24 7.34
C TYR A 495 19.99 -9.22 7.90
N VAL A 496 21.28 -8.91 7.78
CA VAL A 496 22.38 -9.71 8.29
C VAL A 496 23.22 -8.89 9.25
N ASP A 497 23.30 -9.37 10.48
CA ASP A 497 24.26 -8.90 11.47
C ASP A 497 25.57 -9.68 11.28
N LEU A 498 26.59 -8.99 10.75
CA LEU A 498 27.89 -9.60 10.46
C LEU A 498 28.67 -9.91 11.74
N ASP A 499 28.41 -9.18 12.83
CA ASP A 499 29.08 -9.38 14.10
C ASP A 499 28.57 -10.69 14.74
N ASP A 500 27.25 -10.91 14.80
CA ASP A 500 26.65 -12.19 15.26
C ASP A 500 27.07 -13.37 14.36
N MET A 501 27.13 -13.15 13.04
CA MET A 501 27.58 -14.18 12.10
C MET A 501 29.08 -14.49 12.19
N SER A 502 29.89 -13.60 12.76
CA SER A 502 31.31 -13.84 13.04
C SER A 502 31.52 -14.63 14.34
N GLU A 503 30.67 -14.40 15.35
CA GLU A 503 30.79 -14.96 16.72
C GLU A 503 30.33 -16.42 16.87
N GLN A 504 29.53 -16.96 15.93
CA GLN A 504 29.13 -18.38 15.91
C GLN A 504 30.29 -19.30 15.46
N GLU A 505 31.35 -19.38 16.27
CA GLU A 505 32.44 -20.34 16.14
C GLU A 505 32.18 -21.63 16.92
N THR A 506 32.28 -22.78 16.25
CA THR A 506 32.11 -24.13 16.81
C THR A 506 33.37 -24.68 17.51
N ASP A 507 34.35 -23.84 17.84
CA ASP A 507 35.61 -24.26 18.50
C ASP A 507 35.84 -23.57 19.86
N PHE A 508 34.88 -23.77 20.76
CA PHE A 508 34.92 -23.28 22.14
C PHE A 508 36.14 -23.81 22.91
N LYS A 509 36.67 -24.98 22.56
CA LYS A 509 37.85 -25.54 23.21
C LYS A 509 39.12 -24.72 22.93
N SER A 510 39.37 -24.36 21.68
CA SER A 510 40.54 -23.56 21.30
C SER A 510 40.48 -22.17 21.92
N ARG A 511 39.31 -21.50 21.86
CA ARG A 511 39.09 -20.20 22.51
C ARG A 511 39.35 -20.22 24.01
N LEU A 512 38.89 -21.27 24.70
CA LEU A 512 39.08 -21.38 26.15
C LEU A 512 40.56 -21.63 26.52
N ILE A 513 41.30 -22.36 25.68
CA ILE A 513 42.75 -22.55 25.84
C ILE A 513 43.51 -21.23 25.65
N GLU A 514 43.19 -20.45 24.62
CA GLU A 514 43.77 -19.13 24.38
C GLU A 514 43.49 -18.17 25.54
N TRP A 515 42.25 -18.13 26.03
CA TRP A 515 41.87 -17.35 27.21
C TRP A 515 42.69 -17.75 28.44
N SER A 516 42.90 -19.06 28.66
CA SER A 516 43.68 -19.58 29.79
C SER A 516 45.14 -19.14 29.72
N GLN A 517 45.74 -19.19 28.52
CA GLN A 517 47.13 -18.75 28.29
C GLN A 517 47.28 -17.24 28.53
N LYS A 518 46.36 -16.43 27.98
CA LYS A 518 46.34 -14.97 28.14
C LYS A 518 46.21 -14.54 29.61
N ASN A 519 45.35 -15.23 30.36
CA ASN A 519 45.06 -14.91 31.77
C ASN A 519 45.95 -15.65 32.78
N ARG A 520 46.92 -16.44 32.31
CA ARG A 520 47.83 -17.28 33.14
C ARG A 520 47.07 -18.19 34.10
N LYS A 521 45.97 -18.78 33.64
CA LYS A 521 45.13 -19.72 34.38
C LYS A 521 45.48 -21.16 33.99
N ARG A 522 45.29 -22.11 34.91
CA ARG A 522 45.50 -23.54 34.62
C ARG A 522 44.17 -24.18 34.22
N LEU A 523 44.12 -24.76 33.02
CA LEU A 523 42.94 -25.46 32.51
C LEU A 523 43.10 -26.99 32.61
N GLN A 524 42.04 -27.69 33.00
CA GLN A 524 41.98 -29.16 33.03
C GLN A 524 40.62 -29.64 32.52
N PHE A 525 40.63 -30.76 31.79
CA PHE A 525 39.44 -31.40 31.24
C PHE A 525 39.28 -32.79 31.85
N ASP A 526 38.22 -32.99 32.62
CA ASP A 526 37.89 -34.28 33.22
C ASP A 526 36.74 -34.90 32.44
N SER A 527 37.09 -35.80 31.50
CA SER A 527 36.12 -36.51 30.65
C SER A 527 35.96 -37.97 31.09
N ALA A 528 34.73 -38.40 31.32
CA ALA A 528 34.37 -39.78 31.66
C ALA A 528 33.15 -40.26 30.86
N PRO A 529 32.97 -41.58 30.67
CA PRO A 529 31.70 -42.14 30.21
C PRO A 529 30.56 -41.73 31.16
N SER A 530 29.44 -41.27 30.59
CA SER A 530 28.24 -40.94 31.37
C SER A 530 27.59 -42.23 31.92
N ALA A 531 26.74 -42.11 32.94
CA ALA A 531 25.97 -43.24 33.48
C ALA A 531 25.09 -43.93 32.41
N SER A 532 24.76 -43.21 31.33
CA SER A 532 23.99 -43.72 30.18
C SER A 532 24.85 -44.36 29.09
N TYR A 533 26.17 -44.51 29.29
CA TYR A 533 27.07 -45.09 28.30
C TYR A 533 26.78 -46.57 28.07
N THR A 534 26.58 -46.95 26.80
CA THR A 534 26.63 -48.36 26.38
C THR A 534 27.53 -48.50 25.15
N ALA A 535 28.06 -49.71 24.90
CA ALA A 535 28.87 -49.96 23.71
C ALA A 535 28.11 -49.73 22.37
N LYS A 536 26.77 -49.65 22.40
CA LYS A 536 25.92 -49.33 21.25
C LYS A 536 25.45 -47.86 21.20
N SER A 537 25.58 -47.12 22.31
CA SER A 537 25.23 -45.71 22.45
C SER A 537 26.28 -45.04 23.35
N PRO A 538 27.43 -44.65 22.77
CA PRO A 538 28.49 -43.99 23.53
C PRO A 538 28.00 -42.61 23.97
N HIS A 539 28.09 -42.33 25.27
CA HIS A 539 27.72 -41.03 25.84
C HIS A 539 28.79 -40.61 26.85
N PHE A 540 29.37 -39.43 26.67
CA PHE A 540 30.45 -38.90 27.50
C PHE A 540 29.98 -37.65 28.25
N ARG A 541 30.53 -37.45 29.44
CA ARG A 541 30.42 -36.23 30.22
C ARG A 541 31.82 -35.65 30.44
N THR A 542 31.97 -34.36 30.21
CA THR A 542 33.21 -33.61 30.47
C THR A 542 32.93 -32.46 31.42
N THR A 543 33.79 -32.29 32.41
CA THR A 543 33.83 -31.10 33.27
C THR A 543 35.14 -30.35 33.01
N VAL A 544 35.05 -29.04 32.79
CA VAL A 544 36.18 -28.12 32.64
C VAL A 544 36.50 -27.51 34.00
N LEU A 545 37.77 -27.57 34.40
CA LEU A 545 38.29 -26.97 35.62
C LEU A 545 39.25 -25.83 35.28
N VAL A 546 39.06 -24.66 35.90
CA VAL A 546 39.97 -23.51 35.82
C VAL A 546 40.55 -23.28 37.22
N ASP A 547 41.88 -23.35 37.36
CA ASP A 547 42.61 -23.32 38.65
C ASP A 547 42.05 -24.34 39.67
N GLY A 548 41.61 -25.51 39.20
CA GLY A 548 41.03 -26.58 40.03
C GLY A 548 39.58 -26.35 40.46
N ARG A 549 38.90 -25.31 39.95
CA ARG A 549 37.47 -25.06 40.22
C ARG A 549 36.59 -25.44 39.02
N PRO A 550 35.47 -26.15 39.23
CA PRO A 550 34.55 -26.51 38.15
C PRO A 550 33.98 -25.27 37.51
N SER A 551 34.21 -25.12 36.20
CA SER A 551 33.89 -23.90 35.45
C SER A 551 32.89 -24.15 34.32
N GLY A 552 32.71 -25.39 33.84
CA GLY A 552 31.65 -25.75 32.89
C GLY A 552 31.51 -27.26 32.73
N ASP A 553 30.33 -27.73 32.35
CA ASP A 553 29.97 -29.13 32.18
C ASP A 553 29.34 -29.37 30.80
N GLY A 554 29.56 -30.56 30.23
CA GLY A 554 29.03 -30.88 28.92
C GLY A 554 28.86 -32.37 28.72
N GLU A 555 27.75 -32.77 28.10
CA GLU A 555 27.46 -34.15 27.75
C GLU A 555 27.22 -34.28 26.24
N GLY A 556 27.71 -35.35 25.62
CA GLY A 556 27.54 -35.61 24.18
C GLY A 556 27.81 -37.06 23.79
N ASP A 557 27.52 -37.41 22.54
CA ASP A 557 27.63 -38.78 22.03
C ASP A 557 29.09 -39.13 21.67
N SER A 558 29.98 -38.14 21.73
CA SER A 558 31.43 -38.33 21.61
C SER A 558 32.17 -37.52 22.66
N LYS A 559 33.40 -37.95 22.99
CA LYS A 559 34.29 -37.19 23.88
C LYS A 559 34.50 -35.76 23.36
N LYS A 560 34.74 -35.59 22.05
CA LYS A 560 34.91 -34.28 21.39
C LYS A 560 33.68 -33.38 21.56
N GLU A 561 32.49 -33.92 21.40
CA GLU A 561 31.24 -33.16 21.56
C GLU A 561 30.99 -32.74 23.01
N SER A 562 31.20 -33.66 23.97
CA SER A 562 31.08 -33.36 25.40
C SER A 562 32.08 -32.28 25.84
N GLU A 563 33.31 -32.30 25.32
CA GLU A 563 34.33 -31.28 25.57
C GLU A 563 33.93 -29.91 25.01
N GLN A 564 33.44 -29.84 23.77
CA GLN A 564 33.01 -28.56 23.17
C GLN A 564 31.82 -27.94 23.92
N ARG A 565 30.86 -28.75 24.37
CA ARG A 565 29.73 -28.28 25.19
C ARG A 565 30.19 -27.80 26.57
N ALA A 566 31.12 -28.50 27.22
CA ALA A 566 31.69 -28.09 28.50
C ALA A 566 32.50 -26.79 28.38
N CYS A 567 33.25 -26.61 27.28
CA CYS A 567 33.94 -25.36 26.97
C CYS A 567 32.98 -24.21 26.70
N GLN A 568 31.89 -24.47 25.97
CA GLN A 568 30.86 -23.48 25.71
C GLN A 568 30.21 -23.00 27.01
N GLU A 569 29.90 -23.90 27.94
CA GLU A 569 29.36 -23.52 29.24
C GLU A 569 30.41 -22.77 30.09
N ALA A 570 31.67 -23.20 30.07
CA ALA A 570 32.75 -22.53 30.78
C ALA A 570 33.00 -21.11 30.26
N ILE A 571 33.03 -20.94 28.93
CA ILE A 571 33.12 -19.62 28.29
C ILE A 571 31.92 -18.77 28.69
N ARG A 572 30.68 -19.26 28.59
CA ARG A 572 29.48 -18.50 29.01
C ARG A 572 29.50 -18.10 30.49
N ARG A 573 30.02 -18.95 31.38
CA ARG A 573 30.14 -18.63 32.82
C ARG A 573 31.25 -17.62 33.09
N LEU A 574 32.35 -17.70 32.36
CA LEU A 574 33.45 -16.74 32.43
C LEU A 574 33.07 -15.39 31.78
N GLU A 575 32.28 -15.41 30.71
CA GLU A 575 31.65 -14.26 30.06
C GLU A 575 30.57 -13.66 30.97
N ARG A 576 29.77 -14.45 31.71
CA ARG A 576 28.83 -13.91 32.72
C ARG A 576 29.53 -13.22 33.91
N LEU A 577 30.72 -13.68 34.27
CA LEU A 577 31.57 -13.04 35.28
C LEU A 577 32.33 -11.82 34.73
N GLY A 578 32.26 -11.60 33.42
CA GLY A 578 32.90 -10.50 32.70
C GLY A 578 32.01 -9.95 31.59
N GLU A 579 30.69 -9.81 31.83
CA GLU A 579 29.79 -9.17 30.88
C GLU A 579 30.38 -7.79 30.64
N SER A 580 30.69 -7.46 29.39
CA SER A 580 31.11 -6.08 29.13
C SER A 580 29.94 -5.21 29.58
N VAL A 581 30.22 -4.16 30.35
CA VAL A 581 29.17 -3.28 30.89
C VAL A 581 28.23 -2.78 29.77
N ARG A 582 28.72 -2.75 28.53
CA ARG A 582 27.96 -2.47 27.30
C ARG A 582 26.99 -3.58 26.90
N GLU A 583 27.36 -4.85 26.99
CA GLU A 583 26.44 -5.97 26.76
C GLU A 583 25.31 -5.98 27.80
N LYS A 584 25.63 -5.72 29.07
CA LYS A 584 24.62 -5.58 30.13
C LYS A 584 23.66 -4.42 29.85
N LEU A 585 24.18 -3.29 29.35
CA LEU A 585 23.37 -2.15 28.91
C LEU A 585 22.43 -2.54 27.76
N VAL A 586 22.92 -3.29 26.77
CA VAL A 586 22.12 -3.73 25.60
C VAL A 586 21.05 -4.75 26.01
N ALA A 587 21.40 -5.72 26.85
CA ALA A 587 20.51 -6.82 27.21
C ALA A 587 19.45 -6.43 28.25
N GLN A 588 19.80 -5.57 29.21
CA GLN A 588 18.97 -5.30 30.39
C GLN A 588 18.58 -3.82 30.54
N GLY A 589 19.11 -2.95 29.67
CA GLY A 589 18.85 -1.52 29.68
C GLY A 589 19.64 -0.73 30.75
N PRO A 590 19.64 0.62 30.67
CA PRO A 590 20.45 1.46 31.56
C PRO A 590 20.12 1.30 33.05
N SER A 591 18.87 0.97 33.39
CA SER A 591 18.40 0.82 34.76
C SER A 591 19.01 -0.38 35.51
N ALA A 592 19.60 -1.34 34.78
CA ALA A 592 20.25 -2.50 35.37
C ALA A 592 21.72 -2.24 35.77
N LEU A 593 22.25 -1.06 35.44
CA LEU A 593 23.63 -0.67 35.68
C LEU A 593 23.71 0.26 36.90
N SER A 594 24.79 0.12 37.66
CA SER A 594 25.19 1.08 38.69
C SER A 594 25.72 2.38 38.08
N ASP A 595 25.75 3.45 38.88
CA ASP A 595 26.33 4.74 38.46
C ASP A 595 27.79 4.60 37.97
N ALA A 596 28.58 3.72 38.62
CA ALA A 596 29.96 3.45 38.23
C ALA A 596 30.03 2.72 36.87
N GLU A 597 29.15 1.74 36.65
CA GLU A 597 29.02 1.04 35.37
C GLU A 597 28.60 2.02 34.26
N LEU A 598 27.61 2.87 34.48
CA LEU A 598 27.18 3.89 33.51
C LEU A 598 28.29 4.89 33.18
N LEU A 599 29.00 5.38 34.20
CA LEU A 599 30.15 6.28 34.01
C LEU A 599 31.30 5.59 33.27
N SER A 600 31.54 4.29 33.52
CA SER A 600 32.59 3.54 32.83
C SER A 600 32.39 3.50 31.32
N ILE A 601 31.14 3.45 30.85
CA ILE A 601 30.81 3.51 29.42
C ILE A 601 31.24 4.84 28.80
N LEU A 602 31.02 5.95 29.52
CA LEU A 602 31.43 7.30 29.08
C LEU A 602 32.96 7.47 29.07
N LEU A 603 33.65 6.87 30.04
CA LEU A 603 35.11 6.93 30.16
C LEU A 603 35.85 6.04 29.15
N ARG A 604 35.13 5.05 28.57
CA ARG A 604 35.55 4.06 27.59
C ARG A 604 36.56 3.04 28.10
N ASP A 605 37.72 3.51 28.54
CA ASP A 605 38.84 2.69 29.01
C ASP A 605 39.30 3.15 30.40
N GLY A 606 39.95 2.26 31.14
CA GLY A 606 40.65 2.61 32.39
C GLY A 606 42.05 3.17 32.13
N ASP A 607 42.86 3.19 33.18
CA ASP A 607 44.29 3.56 33.09
C ASP A 607 45.18 2.34 33.15
N ALA A 608 46.50 2.52 32.99
CA ALA A 608 47.46 1.42 33.05
C ALA A 608 47.36 0.66 34.39
N GLY A 609 46.70 -0.50 34.36
CA GLY A 609 46.51 -1.39 35.50
C GLY A 609 45.13 -1.33 36.18
N ASP A 610 44.18 -0.53 35.67
CA ASP A 610 42.84 -0.40 36.25
C ASP A 610 41.73 -0.45 35.18
N SER A 611 40.55 -0.95 35.57
CA SER A 611 39.40 -1.04 34.67
C SER A 611 38.69 0.31 34.52
N ALA A 612 37.90 0.48 33.45
CA ALA A 612 37.08 1.68 33.29
C ALA A 612 36.07 1.85 34.44
N VAL A 613 35.59 0.74 35.00
CA VAL A 613 34.71 0.71 36.18
C VAL A 613 35.47 1.17 37.43
N GLY A 614 36.70 0.71 37.64
CA GLY A 614 37.54 1.16 38.76
C GLY A 614 37.87 2.65 38.73
N LEU A 615 38.09 3.21 37.52
CA LEU A 615 38.25 4.66 37.35
C LEU A 615 36.94 5.42 37.66
N ALA A 616 35.78 4.90 37.25
CA ALA A 616 34.48 5.47 37.54
C ALA A 616 34.13 5.43 39.05
N GLU A 617 34.46 4.34 39.75
CA GLU A 617 34.27 4.22 41.20
C GLU A 617 35.10 5.26 41.96
N ARG A 618 36.37 5.47 41.57
CA ARG A 618 37.20 6.54 42.17
C ARG A 618 36.62 7.92 41.91
N LEU A 619 36.13 8.16 40.70
CA LEU A 619 35.51 9.42 40.33
C LEU A 619 34.30 9.69 41.22
N LEU A 620 33.38 8.72 41.35
CA LEU A 620 32.22 8.83 42.25
C LEU A 620 32.64 9.02 43.71
N ALA A 621 33.63 8.26 44.19
CA ALA A 621 34.12 8.36 45.56
C ALA A 621 34.69 9.76 45.88
N HIS A 622 35.38 10.38 44.93
CA HIS A 622 35.89 11.75 45.08
C HIS A 622 34.77 12.77 45.35
N PHE A 623 33.57 12.51 44.82
CA PHE A 623 32.38 13.33 45.02
C PHE A 623 31.39 12.74 46.05
N GLY A 624 31.89 11.88 46.95
CA GLY A 624 31.10 11.29 48.04
C GLY A 624 29.99 10.34 47.57
N GLY A 625 30.20 9.67 46.43
CA GLY A 625 29.28 8.67 45.87
C GLY A 625 28.01 9.25 45.25
N SER A 626 27.98 10.55 44.93
CA SER A 626 26.76 11.23 44.45
C SER A 626 26.96 11.91 43.11
N LEU A 627 26.22 11.47 42.08
CA LEU A 627 26.17 12.14 40.77
C LEU A 627 25.69 13.60 40.88
N ALA A 628 24.78 13.90 41.80
CA ALA A 628 24.27 15.25 42.03
C ALA A 628 25.36 16.22 42.55
N ARG A 629 26.40 15.70 43.23
CA ARG A 629 27.57 16.51 43.62
C ARG A 629 28.53 16.69 42.45
N MET A 630 28.65 15.69 41.56
CA MET A 630 29.48 15.76 40.35
C MET A 630 28.97 16.77 39.33
N GLU A 631 27.64 16.94 39.22
CA GLU A 631 27.01 17.90 38.30
C GLU A 631 27.50 19.36 38.51
N ARG A 632 28.00 19.68 39.70
CA ARG A 632 28.43 21.03 40.10
C ARG A 632 29.89 21.33 39.78
N CYS A 633 30.60 20.41 39.16
CA CYS A 633 32.05 20.47 39.05
C CYS A 633 32.51 21.01 37.71
N ASP A 634 33.48 21.90 37.75
CA ASP A 634 34.16 22.38 36.55
C ASP A 634 35.18 21.35 36.05
N LEU A 635 35.66 21.56 34.82
CA LEU A 635 36.68 20.71 34.22
C LEU A 635 37.94 20.56 35.10
N PRO A 636 38.46 21.61 35.76
CA PRO A 636 39.53 21.48 36.75
C PRO A 636 39.23 20.50 37.89
N ALA A 637 38.05 20.59 38.52
CA ALA A 637 37.68 19.70 39.62
C ALA A 637 37.61 18.23 39.19
N LEU A 638 37.04 17.92 38.02
CA LEU A 638 37.00 16.55 37.50
C LEU A 638 38.41 15.98 37.23
N ARG A 639 39.36 16.84 36.84
CA ARG A 639 40.74 16.44 36.54
C ARG A 639 41.60 16.21 37.79
N MET A 640 41.12 16.53 38.97
CA MET A 640 41.80 16.20 40.23
C MET A 640 41.82 14.69 40.50
N VAL A 641 40.95 13.93 39.84
CA VAL A 641 40.95 12.47 39.90
C VAL A 641 42.03 11.92 38.96
N GLY A 642 43.05 11.27 39.53
CA GLY A 642 44.13 10.65 38.77
C GLY A 642 43.57 9.67 37.73
N GLY A 643 43.98 9.84 36.46
CA GLY A 643 43.45 9.06 35.34
C GLY A 643 42.46 9.78 34.42
N LEU A 644 41.86 10.88 34.90
CA LEU A 644 40.95 11.70 34.10
C LEU A 644 41.71 12.74 33.27
N GLY A 645 42.20 12.31 32.11
CA GLY A 645 42.70 13.24 31.09
C GLY A 645 41.62 14.22 30.60
N ILE A 646 42.03 15.33 29.96
CA ILE A 646 41.12 16.40 29.52
C ILE A 646 39.95 15.90 28.67
N ARG A 647 40.18 14.88 27.82
CA ARG A 647 39.13 14.28 26.97
C ARG A 647 38.04 13.58 27.80
N ARG A 648 38.43 12.75 28.77
CA ARG A 648 37.48 12.03 29.64
C ARG A 648 36.71 13.00 30.54
N ALA A 649 37.40 13.99 31.11
CA ALA A 649 36.77 15.04 31.91
C ALA A 649 35.76 15.85 31.09
N ALA A 650 36.08 16.20 29.84
CA ALA A 650 35.15 16.87 28.92
C ALA A 650 33.91 16.04 28.60
N THR A 651 34.06 14.73 28.37
CA THR A 651 32.92 13.83 28.14
C THR A 651 31.98 13.79 29.34
N VAL A 652 32.51 13.64 30.56
CA VAL A 652 31.69 13.60 31.78
C VAL A 652 31.00 14.95 32.01
N ALA A 653 31.72 16.07 31.84
CA ALA A 653 31.13 17.40 31.97
C ALA A 653 29.99 17.63 30.95
N ALA A 654 30.18 17.21 29.70
CA ALA A 654 29.15 17.32 28.67
C ALA A 654 27.91 16.47 28.99
N ALA A 655 28.09 15.25 29.47
CA ALA A 655 26.98 14.36 29.86
C ALA A 655 26.16 14.96 31.02
N LEU A 656 26.82 15.52 32.03
CA LEU A 656 26.16 16.17 33.17
C LEU A 656 25.38 17.42 32.73
N GLU A 657 25.96 18.26 31.86
CA GLU A 657 25.28 19.44 31.32
C GLU A 657 24.07 19.09 30.44
N LEU A 658 24.15 18.02 29.64
CA LEU A 658 22.99 17.52 28.88
C LEU A 658 21.86 17.08 29.81
N GLY A 659 22.18 16.33 30.87
CA GLY A 659 21.20 15.92 31.89
C GLY A 659 20.54 17.11 32.59
N ARG A 660 21.33 18.15 32.90
CA ARG A 660 20.80 19.40 33.48
C ARG A 660 19.84 20.10 32.53
N ARG A 661 20.18 20.23 31.25
CA ARG A 661 19.30 20.86 30.24
C ARG A 661 18.01 20.10 30.02
N LEU A 662 18.06 18.77 29.98
CA LEU A 662 16.87 17.94 29.85
C LEU A 662 15.89 18.19 31.01
N ARG A 663 16.38 18.21 32.25
CA ARG A 663 15.52 18.50 33.42
C ARG A 663 14.95 19.92 33.42
N ILE A 664 15.68 20.89 32.87
CA ILE A 664 15.14 22.25 32.68
C ILE A 664 13.98 22.22 31.68
N GLU A 665 14.11 21.48 30.58
CA GLU A 665 13.05 21.33 29.57
C GLU A 665 11.83 20.61 30.15
N GLU A 666 12.02 19.51 30.87
CA GLU A 666 10.94 18.79 31.58
C GLU A 666 10.22 19.71 32.58
N GLY A 667 10.97 20.49 33.37
CA GLY A 667 10.40 21.49 34.29
C GLY A 667 9.66 22.62 33.57
N GLN A 668 10.03 22.97 32.34
CA GLN A 668 9.29 23.96 31.54
C GLN A 668 7.95 23.41 31.03
N GLN A 669 7.82 22.10 30.83
CA GLN A 669 6.58 21.46 30.36
C GLN A 669 5.51 21.31 31.43
N ILE A 670 5.85 21.45 32.72
CA ILE A 670 4.87 21.38 33.80
C ILE A 670 3.92 22.59 33.72
N ASP A 671 2.66 22.33 33.38
CA ASP A 671 1.62 23.33 33.11
C ASP A 671 0.64 23.52 34.29
N SER A 672 0.71 22.67 35.31
CA SER A 672 -0.18 22.66 36.46
C SER A 672 0.56 22.31 37.74
N VAL A 673 0.19 23.00 38.82
CA VAL A 673 0.81 22.87 40.15
C VAL A 673 -0.15 22.17 41.09
N ARG A 674 0.22 20.99 41.60
CA ARG A 674 -0.57 20.20 42.54
C ARG A 674 0.12 20.06 43.90
N THR A 675 1.44 20.00 43.87
CA THR A 675 2.32 19.81 45.03
C THR A 675 3.49 20.80 44.98
N ASP A 676 4.18 20.95 46.11
CA ASP A 676 5.44 21.70 46.18
C ASP A 676 6.52 21.08 45.27
N GLN A 677 6.52 19.75 45.10
CA GLN A 677 7.44 19.04 44.21
C GLN A 677 7.30 19.46 42.74
N ASP A 678 6.11 19.85 42.27
CA ASP A 678 5.93 20.33 40.90
C ASP A 678 6.71 21.63 40.68
N ILE A 679 6.72 22.52 41.67
CA ILE A 679 7.47 23.79 41.63
C ILE A 679 8.97 23.54 41.78
N VAL A 680 9.37 22.61 42.65
CA VAL A 680 10.77 22.19 42.78
C VAL A 680 11.28 21.64 41.44
N ALA A 681 10.52 20.78 40.77
CA ALA A 681 10.87 20.26 39.45
C ALA A 681 10.96 21.36 38.38
N MET A 682 10.09 22.38 38.43
CA MET A 682 10.15 23.52 37.51
C MET A 682 11.43 24.36 37.67
N PHE A 683 11.87 24.62 38.91
CA PHE A 683 12.85 25.68 39.19
C PHE A 683 14.19 25.20 39.73
N GLN A 684 14.25 24.06 40.42
CA GLN A 684 15.51 23.56 41.00
C GLN A 684 16.60 23.31 39.94
N PRO A 685 16.32 22.70 38.77
CA PRO A 685 17.33 22.50 37.73
C PRO A 685 17.88 23.82 37.15
N GLN A 686 17.08 24.89 37.19
CA GLN A 686 17.44 26.20 36.65
C GLN A 686 18.14 27.08 37.69
N LEU A 687 17.65 27.10 38.93
CA LEU A 687 18.07 28.06 39.96
C LEU A 687 19.01 27.46 41.01
N GLY A 688 18.90 26.17 41.32
CA GLY A 688 19.54 25.58 42.50
C GLY A 688 21.07 25.68 42.50
N ALA A 689 21.69 25.71 41.32
CA ALA A 689 23.14 25.80 41.15
C ALA A 689 23.65 27.22 40.81
N LEU A 690 22.78 28.23 40.76
CA LEU A 690 23.21 29.59 40.44
C LEU A 690 24.11 30.15 41.57
N PRO A 691 25.23 30.82 41.23
CA PRO A 691 26.15 31.40 42.22
C PRO A 691 25.61 32.71 42.83
N TYR A 692 24.38 33.08 42.48
CA TYR A 692 23.69 34.29 42.91
C TYR A 692 22.20 33.98 43.09
N GLU A 693 21.50 34.84 43.83
CA GLU A 693 20.08 34.66 44.13
C GLU A 693 19.20 35.21 43.00
N GLU A 694 18.22 34.42 42.56
CA GLU A 694 17.15 34.83 41.67
C GLU A 694 15.80 34.57 42.32
N PHE A 695 14.91 35.57 42.25
CA PHE A 695 13.56 35.49 42.80
C PHE A 695 12.53 35.45 41.68
N TRP A 696 11.58 34.52 41.79
CA TRP A 696 10.56 34.23 40.79
C TRP A 696 9.17 34.18 41.42
N ALA A 697 8.16 34.53 40.62
CA ALA A 697 6.74 34.38 40.93
C ALA A 697 6.05 33.58 39.82
N VAL A 698 5.32 32.54 40.22
CA VAL A 698 4.50 31.70 39.35
C VAL A 698 3.04 32.07 39.54
N TYR A 699 2.35 32.40 38.47
CA TYR A 699 0.95 32.83 38.50
C TYR A 699 0.06 31.70 38.00
N LEU A 700 -1.04 31.48 38.72
CA LEU A 700 -1.93 30.33 38.51
C LEU A 700 -3.38 30.77 38.34
N ASN A 701 -4.13 30.05 37.49
CA ASN A 701 -5.58 30.21 37.39
C ASN A 701 -6.32 29.38 38.46
N ALA A 702 -7.66 29.43 38.46
CA ALA A 702 -8.51 28.73 39.43
C ALA A 702 -8.37 27.20 39.43
N SER A 703 -7.78 26.61 38.39
CA SER A 703 -7.48 25.17 38.30
C SER A 703 -6.00 24.86 38.59
N ASN A 704 -5.26 25.81 39.19
CA ASN A 704 -3.82 25.74 39.44
C ASN A 704 -2.96 25.52 38.19
N ARG A 705 -3.44 25.91 37.00
CA ARG A 705 -2.60 25.93 35.80
C ARG A 705 -1.73 27.18 35.75
N VAL A 706 -0.48 27.01 35.34
CA VAL A 706 0.50 28.09 35.17
C VAL A 706 0.08 28.97 34.00
N ILE A 707 -0.18 30.24 34.29
CA ILE A 707 -0.57 31.25 33.30
C ILE A 707 0.56 32.26 33.02
N ASP A 708 1.49 32.45 33.96
CA ASP A 708 2.69 33.24 33.76
C ASP A 708 3.80 32.85 34.75
N ARG A 709 5.06 33.09 34.36
CA ARG A 709 6.25 32.94 35.21
C ARG A 709 7.08 34.21 35.09
N MET A 710 7.26 34.94 36.18
CA MET A 710 8.00 36.20 36.18
C MET A 710 9.22 36.09 37.07
N ARG A 711 10.41 36.38 36.51
CA ARG A 711 11.58 36.71 37.31
C ARG A 711 11.39 38.10 37.90
N VAL A 712 11.28 38.18 39.21
CA VAL A 712 11.01 39.42 39.95
C VAL A 712 12.30 40.19 40.20
N SER A 713 13.39 39.48 40.51
CA SER A 713 14.68 40.10 40.77
C SER A 713 15.83 39.10 40.55
N GLN A 714 17.03 39.67 40.38
CA GLN A 714 18.31 38.96 40.29
C GLN A 714 19.31 39.74 41.16
N GLY A 715 19.84 39.12 42.21
CA GLY A 715 20.65 39.75 43.25
C GLY A 715 22.10 39.26 43.32
N GLY A 716 22.85 39.77 44.30
CA GLY A 716 24.14 39.23 44.75
C GLY A 716 23.98 38.33 45.98
N VAL A 717 25.07 37.78 46.53
CA VAL A 717 25.09 36.70 47.55
C VAL A 717 24.40 37.04 48.90
N SER A 718 24.02 38.30 49.16
CA SER A 718 23.69 38.77 50.52
C SER A 718 22.24 39.22 50.75
N ALA A 719 21.50 39.63 49.72
CA ALA A 719 20.05 39.93 49.77
C ALA A 719 19.56 40.43 48.39
N THR A 720 18.32 40.12 48.04
CA THR A 720 17.65 40.66 46.85
C THR A 720 16.52 41.60 47.23
N VAL A 721 16.50 42.83 46.70
CA VAL A 721 15.38 43.75 46.92
C VAL A 721 14.20 43.32 46.04
N VAL A 722 13.17 42.75 46.66
CA VAL A 722 11.94 42.32 45.99
C VAL A 722 10.81 43.31 46.29
N ASP A 723 10.27 43.96 45.26
CA ASP A 723 9.07 44.80 45.41
C ASP A 723 7.79 43.94 45.26
N HIS A 724 7.16 43.64 46.40
CA HIS A 724 5.89 42.93 46.49
C HIS A 724 4.77 43.56 45.63
N ARG A 725 4.82 44.88 45.37
CA ARG A 725 3.84 45.55 44.50
C ARG A 725 3.93 45.08 43.06
N LEU A 726 5.12 44.78 42.56
CA LEU A 726 5.30 44.26 41.20
C LEU A 726 4.71 42.85 41.07
N ILE A 727 4.89 42.02 42.09
CA ILE A 727 4.35 40.66 42.13
C ILE A 727 2.82 40.70 42.05
N VAL A 728 2.17 41.49 42.91
CA VAL A 728 0.70 41.59 42.97
C VAL A 728 0.14 42.29 41.74
N LYS A 729 0.78 43.37 41.27
CA LYS A 729 0.38 44.06 40.03
C LYS A 729 0.31 43.08 38.86
N ARG A 730 1.35 42.25 38.70
CA ARG A 730 1.39 41.25 37.63
C ARG A 730 0.32 40.17 37.81
N ALA A 731 0.04 39.74 39.04
CA ALA A 731 -1.04 38.80 39.34
C ALA A 731 -2.40 39.34 38.87
N VAL A 732 -2.68 40.61 39.14
CA VAL A 732 -3.91 41.29 38.70
C VAL A 732 -3.95 41.45 37.18
N GLU A 733 -2.85 41.88 36.55
CA GLU A 733 -2.74 41.99 35.07
C GLU A 733 -3.01 40.67 34.36
N LYS A 734 -2.61 39.55 34.98
CA LYS A 734 -2.78 38.19 34.45
C LYS A 734 -4.07 37.52 34.87
N LEU A 735 -4.92 38.18 35.65
CA LEU A 735 -6.14 37.61 36.23
C LEU A 735 -5.86 36.30 36.98
N ALA A 736 -4.76 36.26 37.72
CA ALA A 736 -4.35 35.10 38.50
C ALA A 736 -5.28 34.91 39.71
N ASN A 737 -5.66 33.67 39.99
CA ASN A 737 -6.41 33.31 41.20
C ASN A 737 -5.46 32.96 42.36
N ALA A 738 -4.25 32.54 42.02
CA ALA A 738 -3.24 32.12 42.97
C ALA A 738 -1.83 32.42 42.46
N LEU A 739 -0.86 32.48 43.36
CA LEU A 739 0.55 32.57 43.01
C LEU A 739 1.45 31.76 43.96
N VAL A 740 2.64 31.39 43.48
CA VAL A 740 3.70 30.73 44.26
C VAL A 740 4.99 31.55 44.09
N LEU A 741 5.70 31.78 45.18
CA LEU A 741 7.01 32.43 45.17
C LEU A 741 8.12 31.38 45.16
N VAL A 742 9.21 31.63 44.45
CA VAL A 742 10.35 30.73 44.38
C VAL A 742 11.66 31.51 44.32
N HIS A 743 12.65 31.15 45.14
CA HIS A 743 14.01 31.67 44.98
C HIS A 743 15.06 30.65 45.39
N ASN A 744 16.31 30.88 45.00
CA ASN A 744 17.42 30.01 45.39
C ASN A 744 18.30 30.60 46.50
N HIS A 745 18.88 29.73 47.32
CA HIS A 745 19.96 30.11 48.23
C HIS A 745 21.31 29.60 47.70
N PRO A 746 22.20 30.49 47.20
CA PRO A 746 23.52 30.09 46.69
C PRO A 746 24.42 29.43 47.76
N SER A 747 24.17 29.73 49.04
CA SER A 747 24.88 29.14 50.18
C SER A 747 24.58 27.66 50.38
N GLY A 748 23.51 27.14 49.77
CA GLY A 748 23.03 25.77 49.96
C GLY A 748 22.26 25.54 51.26
N ASN A 749 22.03 26.57 52.08
CA ASN A 749 21.15 26.50 53.25
C ASN A 749 19.70 26.67 52.82
N GLU A 750 18.85 25.67 53.01
CA GLU A 750 17.44 25.68 52.64
C GLU A 750 16.55 26.51 53.57
N LEU A 751 17.04 26.84 54.77
CA LEU A 751 16.22 27.52 55.78
C LEU A 751 15.97 29.01 55.42
N PRO A 752 14.74 29.51 55.62
CA PRO A 752 14.40 30.90 55.31
C PRO A 752 15.04 31.88 56.30
N SER A 753 15.52 33.00 55.76
CA SER A 753 15.91 34.16 56.55
C SER A 753 14.69 34.88 57.13
N ASP A 754 14.90 35.82 58.08
CA ASP A 754 13.82 36.64 58.59
C ASP A 754 13.28 37.63 57.55
N GLU A 755 14.11 38.01 56.57
CA GLU A 755 13.69 38.81 55.42
C GLU A 755 12.75 38.03 54.51
N ASP A 756 13.02 36.75 54.25
CA ASP A 756 12.15 35.87 53.46
C ASP A 756 10.76 35.74 54.09
N LYS A 757 10.72 35.53 55.42
CA LYS A 757 9.46 35.46 56.18
C LYS A 757 8.69 36.78 56.10
N ALA A 758 9.37 37.90 56.30
CA ALA A 758 8.76 39.22 56.23
C ALA A 758 8.26 39.58 54.83
N LEU A 759 8.99 39.21 53.77
CA LEU A 759 8.57 39.37 52.39
C LEU A 759 7.33 38.50 52.08
N THR A 760 7.37 37.23 52.45
CA THR A 760 6.25 36.28 52.27
C THR A 760 4.97 36.83 52.88
N GLY A 761 5.03 37.30 54.13
CA GLY A 761 3.87 37.88 54.81
C GLY A 761 3.34 39.15 54.14
N ARG A 762 4.23 40.02 53.63
CA ARG A 762 3.81 41.22 52.88
C ARG A 762 3.13 40.89 51.55
N VAL A 763 3.63 39.89 50.83
CA VAL A 763 3.02 39.43 49.57
C VAL A 763 1.67 38.77 49.83
N ASP A 764 1.56 37.91 50.85
CA ASP A 764 0.30 37.25 51.23
C ASP A 764 -0.79 38.26 51.56
N LEU A 765 -0.46 39.23 52.43
CA LEU A 765 -1.39 40.31 52.79
C LEU A 765 -1.79 41.13 51.57
N ALA A 766 -0.83 41.55 50.74
CA ALA A 766 -1.11 42.37 49.57
C ALA A 766 -1.93 41.62 48.50
N ALA A 767 -1.68 40.32 48.29
CA ALA A 767 -2.43 39.48 47.36
C ALA A 767 -3.87 39.24 47.83
N SER A 768 -4.07 39.06 49.15
CA SER A 768 -5.39 38.85 49.76
C SER A 768 -6.35 40.03 49.55
N LEU A 769 -5.84 41.26 49.41
CA LEU A 769 -6.66 42.45 49.10
C LEU A 769 -7.31 42.42 47.72
N PHE A 770 -6.83 41.54 46.82
CA PHE A 770 -7.34 41.36 45.47
C PHE A 770 -7.96 39.96 45.27
N ASP A 771 -8.29 39.25 46.35
CA ASP A 771 -8.79 37.86 46.34
C ASP A 771 -7.82 36.86 45.63
N ILE A 772 -6.52 37.14 45.67
CA ILE A 772 -5.47 36.27 45.11
C ILE A 772 -4.80 35.51 46.26
N THR A 773 -4.72 34.18 46.15
CA THR A 773 -4.12 33.36 47.21
C THR A 773 -2.63 33.12 46.97
N LEU A 774 -1.77 33.47 47.94
CA LEU A 774 -0.39 32.97 47.97
C LEU A 774 -0.41 31.50 48.42
N LEU A 775 -0.17 30.58 47.49
CA LEU A 775 -0.19 29.15 47.78
C LEU A 775 1.08 28.73 48.51
N ASP A 776 2.26 29.11 48.06
CA ASP A 776 3.48 28.72 48.75
C ASP A 776 4.63 29.70 48.47
N HIS A 777 5.67 29.60 49.27
CA HIS A 777 6.98 30.15 48.99
C HIS A 777 8.00 29.02 49.11
N ILE A 778 8.73 28.75 48.03
CA ILE A 778 9.66 27.62 47.94
C ILE A 778 11.08 28.13 47.77
N ILE A 779 11.95 27.72 48.69
CA ILE A 779 13.38 27.95 48.60
C ILE A 779 14.01 26.73 47.95
N VAL A 780 14.62 26.93 46.78
CA VAL A 780 15.35 25.88 46.08
C VAL A 780 16.84 25.98 46.36
N THR A 781 17.48 24.85 46.62
CA THR A 781 18.94 24.77 46.65
C THR A 781 19.37 23.69 45.67
N ALA A 782 20.66 23.55 45.41
CA ALA A 782 21.16 22.40 44.66
C ALA A 782 20.94 21.06 45.40
N GLY A 783 20.49 21.07 46.67
CA GLY A 783 20.16 19.90 47.48
C GLY A 783 18.75 19.99 48.08
N PRO A 784 18.59 20.01 49.41
CA PRO A 784 17.26 20.08 50.03
C PRO A 784 16.54 21.39 49.68
N CYS A 785 15.22 21.33 49.54
CA CYS A 785 14.36 22.50 49.31
C CYS A 785 13.45 22.73 50.53
N TYR A 786 12.98 23.95 50.69
CA TYR A 786 12.10 24.33 51.80
C TYR A 786 10.79 24.90 51.27
N SER A 787 9.66 24.31 51.69
CA SER A 787 8.31 24.86 51.43
C SER A 787 7.79 25.53 52.71
N PHE A 788 7.40 26.80 52.60
CA PHE A 788 6.79 27.54 53.70
C PHE A 788 5.45 26.92 54.13
N ARG A 789 4.65 26.42 53.18
CA ARG A 789 3.38 25.74 53.47
C ARG A 789 3.58 24.43 54.20
N SER A 790 4.46 23.56 53.72
CA SER A 790 4.73 22.26 54.35
C SER A 790 5.28 22.39 55.77
N HIS A 791 5.88 23.54 56.09
CA HIS A 791 6.38 23.89 57.42
C HIS A 791 5.42 24.78 58.24
N GLY A 792 4.16 24.91 57.82
CA GLY A 792 3.08 25.51 58.62
C GLY A 792 3.11 27.04 58.72
N PHE A 793 3.79 27.74 57.82
CA PHE A 793 3.87 29.21 57.85
C PHE A 793 2.51 29.89 57.65
N PHE A 794 1.68 29.34 56.76
CA PHE A 794 0.37 29.90 56.41
C PHE A 794 -0.78 29.47 57.36
N ASP A 795 -0.52 28.56 58.30
CA ASP A 795 -1.55 28.03 59.21
C ASP A 795 -1.93 29.03 60.32
N LYS A 796 -1.13 30.08 60.49
CA LYS A 796 -1.38 31.18 61.43
C LYS A 796 -1.89 32.41 60.69
N ARG A 797 -3.09 32.36 60.10
CA ARG A 797 -3.78 33.60 59.74
C ARG A 797 -4.20 34.32 61.03
N PRO A 798 -3.82 35.59 61.25
CA PRO A 798 -4.54 36.41 62.22
C PRO A 798 -6.01 36.42 61.78
N ASN A 799 -6.94 36.18 62.71
CA ASN A 799 -8.36 36.41 62.45
C ASN A 799 -8.56 37.82 61.84
N PRO A 800 -9.48 37.98 60.88
CA PRO A 800 -9.64 39.21 60.11
C PRO A 800 -9.84 40.46 60.98
#